data_AF-A0A132HX20-F1
#
_entry.id   AF-A0A132HX20-F1
#
_cell.length_a   1.000
_cell.length_b   1.000
_cell.length_c   1.000
_cell.angle_alpha   90.00
_cell.angle_beta   90.00
_cell.angle_gamma   90.00
#
_symmetry.space_group_name_H-M   'P 1'
#
loop_
_entity.id
_entity.type
_entity.pdbx_description
1 polymer ?
#
loop_
_entity_poly.entity_id
_entity_poly.type
_entity_poly.pdbx_seq_one_letter_code
_entity_poly.pdbx_strand_id
1 'polypeptide(L)'
;MLSPIPLLALAVLPVAVLLVFIYRKDRYEREPLPLLMAAFGLGLVSVLPASLLEAGMSLFQPSDPVAAAFFNGFCVAGLCEELTKLLLLSWLIWRSRYFDEYFDGIVYAVFLSLGFACSENVMYVFGQDTFAASIATGSMRALLAVPAHFLFAVIMGYHFALAKFDISRRWRHLFRALLYPLLLHGTYDTLLMLSSALGDIFIGGLFVAFVIFDIYMWRWGMRRIRRLQELSQQQQFDRSHPFAGFKWFSLLLLILPLQGRAQPSAEVRPPDKTRLLIILNCSHSMWDQWQSDAKIKVTQKVLLRFLDSIAPHDDIEVALRVFGHLNRGAYTTRLEVPFAAGNNYALQSKIKTLVPNGGNTAATALTNSLNDFPVADASRNIIVIITDGIDDTDGDICKVARQVQLSGIVVQTFILGIGTPDAFRHSLDCAGNFSYLSDEADYTEALYDIFRRSEARAPVLLELLDQGARYETRTPVVFYNHTTQVAQHIVYYTSDGIVAPDTLWVDPLVEYDVVVGTQPHIRIDKRRFSSSGVNRLSIPVDEGTLRLHHASHRTVWPVPQYDVLVRRHGSDTLLTTLRMGEWSRLRAGRYDLDILSAPRRHLEGVTVQPGNATDIEIAMPGMLNISKPRTFVDGILFVDSDGLLEEVHPLNPNLAVERLVLQPGSYLLLVKPQNATAYSESKTIRFQITSAQTTDISL
;
A
#
# COMPACT_ATOMS: atom_id res chain seq x y z
N MET A 1 -6.95 -30.00 48.39
CA MET A 1 -7.65 -29.31 47.29
C MET A 1 -6.62 -28.92 46.25
N LEU A 2 -6.70 -29.46 45.03
CA LEU A 2 -5.87 -29.00 43.91
C LEU A 2 -6.22 -27.53 43.61
N SER A 3 -5.24 -26.72 43.24
CA SER A 3 -5.49 -25.30 42.96
C SER A 3 -6.45 -25.15 41.76
N PRO A 4 -7.39 -24.18 41.77
CA PRO A 4 -8.28 -23.94 40.63
C PRO A 4 -7.57 -23.27 39.45
N ILE A 5 -6.32 -22.85 39.64
CA ILE A 5 -5.52 -22.07 38.69
C ILE A 5 -5.32 -22.80 37.35
N PRO A 6 -4.97 -24.10 37.29
CA PRO A 6 -4.79 -24.81 36.01
C PRO A 6 -6.09 -24.92 35.21
N LEU A 7 -7.23 -25.11 35.89
CA LEU A 7 -8.54 -25.18 35.24
C LEU A 7 -8.95 -23.82 34.65
N LEU A 8 -8.71 -22.74 35.41
CA LEU A 8 -8.97 -21.39 34.91
C LEU A 8 -8.06 -21.04 33.74
N ALA A 9 -6.77 -21.40 33.81
CA ALA A 9 -5.84 -21.20 32.71
C ALA A 9 -6.28 -21.96 31.45
N LEU A 10 -6.70 -23.23 31.59
CA LEU A 10 -7.20 -24.04 30.48
C LEU A 10 -8.47 -23.44 29.85
N ALA A 11 -9.33 -22.82 30.66
CA ALA A 11 -10.55 -22.18 30.17
C ALA A 11 -10.29 -20.86 29.42
N VAL A 12 -9.34 -20.05 29.89
CA VAL A 12 -9.13 -18.66 29.41
C VAL A 12 -8.02 -18.53 28.37
N LEU A 13 -6.95 -19.32 28.45
CA LEU A 13 -5.81 -19.22 27.55
C LEU A 13 -6.15 -19.36 26.06
N PRO A 14 -6.95 -20.34 25.59
CA PRO A 14 -7.28 -20.45 24.16
C PRO A 14 -8.04 -19.22 23.64
N VAL A 15 -8.91 -18.64 24.48
CA VAL A 15 -9.63 -17.39 24.18
C VAL A 15 -8.65 -16.25 23.99
N ALA A 16 -7.70 -16.07 24.93
CA ALA A 16 -6.69 -15.03 24.85
C ALA A 16 -5.80 -15.15 23.59
N VAL A 17 -5.42 -16.37 23.22
CA VAL A 17 -4.63 -16.63 22.00
C VAL A 17 -5.38 -16.20 20.74
N LEU A 18 -6.68 -16.52 20.63
CA LEU A 18 -7.49 -16.15 19.47
C LEU A 18 -7.80 -14.65 19.41
N LEU A 19 -7.99 -14.00 20.56
CA LEU A 19 -8.11 -12.54 20.65
C LEU A 19 -6.84 -11.84 20.16
N VAL A 20 -5.67 -12.28 20.61
CA VAL A 20 -4.38 -11.75 20.14
C VAL A 20 -4.18 -12.03 18.64
N PHE A 21 -4.59 -13.21 18.16
CA PHE A 21 -4.52 -13.56 16.75
C PHE A 21 -5.33 -12.61 15.88
N ILE A 22 -6.60 -12.36 16.21
CA ILE A 22 -7.44 -11.47 15.40
C ILE A 22 -7.02 -10.01 15.53
N TYR A 23 -6.63 -9.57 16.72
CA TYR A 23 -6.14 -8.21 16.96
C TYR A 23 -4.86 -7.91 16.16
N ARG A 24 -3.97 -8.90 15.98
CA ARG A 24 -2.79 -8.77 15.11
C ARG A 24 -3.11 -8.82 13.62
N LYS A 25 -4.28 -9.32 13.24
CA LYS A 25 -4.75 -9.34 11.85
C LYS A 25 -5.37 -8.01 11.44
N ASP A 26 -5.79 -7.21 12.40
CA ASP A 26 -6.19 -5.82 12.20
C ASP A 26 -4.93 -4.95 12.03
N ARG A 27 -4.59 -4.64 10.78
CA ARG A 27 -3.32 -4.01 10.38
C ARG A 27 -3.46 -2.55 9.96
N TYR A 28 -4.64 -2.15 9.48
CA TYR A 28 -4.82 -0.90 8.75
C TYR A 28 -5.33 0.23 9.64
N GLU A 29 -6.27 -0.06 10.54
CA GLU A 29 -6.81 0.89 11.51
C GLU A 29 -7.21 0.16 12.79
N ARG A 30 -6.30 0.12 13.77
CA ARG A 30 -6.55 -0.66 14.99
C ARG A 30 -7.67 -0.05 15.81
N GLU A 31 -8.63 -0.90 16.15
CA GLU A 31 -9.77 -0.51 16.98
C GLU A 31 -9.36 -0.10 18.41
N PRO A 32 -10.07 0.87 19.02
CA PRO A 32 -9.78 1.31 20.36
C PRO A 32 -10.02 0.16 21.36
N LEU A 33 -8.97 -0.19 22.09
CA LEU A 33 -8.98 -1.29 23.07
C LEU A 33 -10.18 -1.24 24.04
N PRO A 34 -10.64 -0.06 24.55
CA PRO A 34 -11.82 0.00 25.41
C PRO A 34 -13.10 -0.53 24.76
N LEU A 35 -13.31 -0.29 23.45
CA LEU A 35 -14.50 -0.75 22.75
C LEU A 35 -14.42 -2.25 22.43
N LEU A 36 -13.23 -2.76 22.10
CA LEU A 36 -12.98 -4.19 21.97
C LEU A 36 -13.23 -4.94 23.29
N MET A 37 -12.73 -4.40 24.39
CA MET A 37 -12.97 -4.97 25.73
C MET A 37 -14.43 -4.85 26.16
N ALA A 38 -15.14 -3.80 25.74
CA ALA A 38 -16.59 -3.70 25.93
C ALA A 38 -17.34 -4.78 25.14
N ALA A 39 -16.94 -5.07 23.89
CA ALA A 39 -17.50 -6.17 23.10
C ALA A 39 -17.27 -7.53 23.78
N PHE A 40 -16.05 -7.79 24.24
CA PHE A 40 -15.72 -9.00 25.00
C PHE A 40 -16.53 -9.12 26.30
N GLY A 41 -16.61 -8.03 27.08
CA GLY A 41 -17.42 -7.99 28.31
C GLY A 41 -18.91 -8.23 28.04
N LEU A 42 -19.45 -7.66 26.96
CA LEU A 42 -20.82 -7.90 26.53
C LEU A 42 -21.03 -9.37 26.13
N GLY A 43 -20.02 -9.98 25.51
CA GLY A 43 -19.94 -11.41 25.25
C GLY A 43 -20.07 -12.26 26.52
N LEU A 44 -19.30 -11.96 27.57
CA LEU A 44 -19.36 -12.69 28.84
C LEU A 44 -20.77 -12.69 29.45
N VAL A 45 -21.46 -11.54 29.38
CA VAL A 45 -22.81 -11.35 29.92
C VAL A 45 -23.89 -11.96 29.01
N SER A 46 -23.62 -12.09 27.71
CA SER A 46 -24.60 -12.56 26.72
C SER A 46 -25.06 -14.01 26.92
N VAL A 47 -24.33 -14.82 27.72
CA VAL A 47 -24.76 -16.16 28.14
C VAL A 47 -26.07 -16.13 28.94
N LEU A 48 -26.35 -15.05 29.69
CA LEU A 48 -27.58 -14.94 30.51
C LEU A 48 -28.86 -14.84 29.65
N PRO A 49 -28.99 -13.89 28.70
CA PRO A 49 -30.16 -13.88 27.83
C PRO A 49 -30.22 -15.10 26.88
N ALA A 50 -29.07 -15.63 26.44
CA ALA A 50 -29.04 -16.84 25.61
C ALA A 50 -29.61 -18.06 26.37
N SER A 51 -29.13 -18.32 27.59
CA SER A 51 -29.62 -19.42 28.44
C SER A 51 -31.11 -19.31 28.79
N LEU A 52 -31.66 -18.08 28.91
CA LEU A 52 -33.10 -17.89 29.08
C LEU A 52 -33.89 -18.31 27.84
N LEU A 53 -33.40 -17.95 26.65
CA LEU A 53 -34.01 -18.37 25.39
C LEU A 53 -33.89 -19.89 25.20
N GLU A 54 -32.75 -20.47 25.53
CA GLU A 54 -32.51 -21.92 25.50
C GLU A 54 -33.45 -22.68 26.42
N ALA A 55 -33.66 -22.19 27.64
CA ALA A 55 -34.60 -22.79 28.59
C ALA A 55 -36.04 -22.78 28.04
N GLY A 56 -36.43 -21.69 27.37
CA GLY A 56 -37.73 -21.60 26.70
C GLY A 56 -37.86 -22.55 25.51
N MET A 57 -36.82 -22.67 24.68
CA MET A 57 -36.81 -23.60 23.54
C MET A 57 -36.80 -25.06 23.98
N SER A 58 -36.09 -25.38 25.06
CA SER A 58 -36.01 -26.73 25.64
C SER A 58 -37.37 -27.29 26.07
N LEU A 59 -38.37 -26.45 26.33
CA LEU A 59 -39.76 -26.89 26.61
C LEU A 59 -40.42 -27.61 25.43
N PHE A 60 -39.91 -27.41 24.22
CA PHE A 60 -40.41 -28.01 22.99
C PHE A 60 -39.53 -29.16 22.49
N GLN A 61 -38.62 -29.67 23.32
CA GLN A 61 -37.67 -30.71 22.92
C GLN A 61 -38.40 -31.99 22.47
N PRO A 62 -38.10 -32.53 21.27
CA PRO A 62 -38.60 -33.83 20.83
C PRO A 62 -38.16 -34.97 21.75
N SER A 63 -38.97 -36.03 21.81
CA SER A 63 -38.65 -37.25 22.58
C SER A 63 -37.68 -38.19 21.86
N ASP A 64 -37.68 -38.18 20.52
CA ASP A 64 -36.75 -38.99 19.72
C ASP A 64 -35.32 -38.45 19.85
N PRO A 65 -34.31 -39.28 20.21
CA PRO A 65 -32.95 -38.82 20.47
C PRO A 65 -32.27 -38.14 19.25
N VAL A 66 -32.57 -38.61 18.04
CA VAL A 66 -32.01 -38.03 16.82
C VAL A 66 -32.66 -36.68 16.53
N ALA A 67 -33.99 -36.61 16.58
CA ALA A 67 -34.71 -35.35 16.44
C ALA A 67 -34.31 -34.34 17.54
N ALA A 68 -34.08 -34.80 18.77
CA ALA A 68 -33.59 -33.98 19.87
C ALA A 68 -32.18 -33.43 19.59
N ALA A 69 -31.26 -34.21 19.02
CA ALA A 69 -29.92 -33.72 18.65
C ALA A 69 -29.96 -32.61 17.58
N PHE A 70 -30.85 -32.72 16.60
CA PHE A 70 -31.07 -31.65 15.61
C PHE A 70 -31.73 -30.42 16.23
N PHE A 71 -32.77 -30.63 17.05
CA PHE A 71 -33.48 -29.53 17.70
C PHE A 71 -32.57 -28.77 18.68
N ASN A 72 -31.81 -29.48 19.50
CA ASN A 72 -30.88 -28.88 20.46
C ASN A 72 -29.74 -28.15 19.76
N GLY A 73 -29.15 -28.73 18.70
CA GLY A 73 -28.10 -28.06 17.94
C GLY A 73 -28.61 -26.79 17.24
N PHE A 74 -29.65 -26.87 16.42
CA PHE A 74 -30.07 -25.74 15.57
C PHE A 74 -30.98 -24.73 16.27
N CYS A 75 -31.94 -25.18 17.08
CA CYS A 75 -32.96 -24.31 17.67
C CYS A 75 -32.60 -23.82 19.07
N VAL A 76 -32.01 -24.70 19.90
CA VAL A 76 -31.63 -24.34 21.28
C VAL A 76 -30.29 -23.61 21.27
N ALA A 77 -29.18 -24.26 20.92
CA ALA A 77 -27.86 -23.63 20.92
C ALA A 77 -27.68 -22.64 19.75
N GLY A 78 -27.71 -23.13 18.51
CA GLY A 78 -27.37 -22.35 17.31
C GLY A 78 -28.21 -21.09 17.12
N LEU A 79 -29.55 -21.18 17.24
CA LEU A 79 -30.42 -20.01 17.07
C LEU A 79 -30.34 -19.05 18.26
N CYS A 80 -30.50 -19.54 19.50
CA CYS A 80 -30.59 -18.65 20.66
C CYS A 80 -29.27 -17.90 20.90
N GLU A 81 -28.13 -18.60 20.80
CA GLU A 81 -26.84 -17.97 21.01
C GLU A 81 -26.47 -16.99 19.90
N GLU A 82 -26.54 -17.41 18.63
CA GLU A 82 -26.09 -16.57 17.51
C GLU A 82 -27.02 -15.37 17.30
N LEU A 83 -28.32 -15.52 17.58
CA LEU A 83 -29.26 -14.39 17.58
C LEU A 83 -28.89 -13.38 18.67
N THR A 84 -28.64 -13.85 19.89
CA THR A 84 -28.28 -12.99 21.02
C THR A 84 -26.98 -12.24 20.73
N LYS A 85 -25.95 -12.93 20.25
CA LYS A 85 -24.66 -12.34 19.86
C LYS A 85 -24.83 -11.27 18.79
N LEU A 86 -25.62 -11.56 17.75
CA LEU A 86 -25.88 -10.61 16.66
C LEU A 86 -26.63 -9.36 17.13
N LEU A 87 -27.65 -9.52 17.99
CA LEU A 87 -28.42 -8.38 18.53
C LEU A 87 -27.54 -7.47 19.39
N LEU A 88 -26.70 -8.05 20.25
CA LEU A 88 -25.79 -7.31 21.12
C LEU A 88 -24.65 -6.64 20.34
N LEU A 89 -24.10 -7.33 19.34
CA LEU A 89 -23.15 -6.74 18.39
C LEU A 89 -23.77 -5.54 17.66
N SER A 90 -25.00 -5.71 17.17
CA SER A 90 -25.76 -4.64 16.51
C SER A 90 -25.98 -3.45 17.43
N TRP A 91 -26.36 -3.69 18.67
CA TRP A 91 -26.56 -2.64 19.66
C TRP A 91 -25.26 -1.87 19.96
N LEU A 92 -24.14 -2.57 20.10
CA LEU A 92 -22.86 -1.99 20.48
C LEU A 92 -22.21 -1.15 19.37
N ILE A 93 -22.07 -1.71 18.16
CA ILE A 93 -21.20 -1.13 17.12
C ILE A 93 -21.94 -0.56 15.91
N TRP A 94 -23.22 -0.87 15.67
CA TRP A 94 -23.89 -0.46 14.42
C TRP A 94 -23.92 1.05 14.18
N ARG A 95 -23.99 1.83 15.26
CA ARG A 95 -23.95 3.31 15.24
C ARG A 95 -22.62 3.88 15.74
N SER A 96 -21.64 3.03 16.03
CA SER A 96 -20.31 3.48 16.44
C SER A 96 -19.62 4.21 15.30
N ARG A 97 -18.85 5.25 15.63
CA ARG A 97 -17.96 5.92 14.69
C ARG A 97 -16.71 5.10 14.35
N TYR A 98 -16.37 4.14 15.22
CA TYR A 98 -15.27 3.18 15.07
C TYR A 98 -15.74 1.89 14.38
N PHE A 99 -16.82 1.94 13.60
CA PHE A 99 -17.20 0.83 12.73
C PHE A 99 -17.31 1.39 11.32
N ASP A 100 -16.15 1.65 10.76
CA ASP A 100 -15.98 2.43 9.56
C ASP A 100 -15.17 1.69 8.49
N GLU A 101 -14.62 0.53 8.80
CA GLU A 101 -13.98 -0.39 7.87
C GLU A 101 -14.68 -1.78 7.82
N TYR A 102 -14.55 -2.48 6.68
CA TYR A 102 -15.11 -3.82 6.47
C TYR A 102 -14.62 -4.87 7.48
N PHE A 103 -13.33 -4.87 7.84
CA PHE A 103 -12.73 -5.90 8.70
C PHE A 103 -13.18 -5.80 10.16
N ASP A 104 -13.50 -4.60 10.64
CA ASP A 104 -13.98 -4.30 12.00
C ASP A 104 -15.15 -5.20 12.40
N GLY A 105 -16.05 -5.48 11.46
CA GLY A 105 -17.21 -6.35 11.70
C GLY A 105 -16.79 -7.75 12.16
N ILE A 106 -15.69 -8.29 11.62
CA ILE A 106 -15.10 -9.55 12.09
C ILE A 106 -14.46 -9.35 13.47
N VAL A 107 -13.67 -8.29 13.66
CA VAL A 107 -12.94 -8.07 14.91
C VAL A 107 -13.90 -7.96 16.10
N TYR A 108 -14.90 -7.09 16.01
CA TYR A 108 -15.89 -6.91 17.08
C TYR A 108 -16.75 -8.17 17.31
N ALA A 109 -17.18 -8.86 16.25
CA ALA A 109 -17.93 -10.11 16.38
C ALA A 109 -17.11 -11.19 17.10
N VAL A 110 -15.82 -11.32 16.76
CA VAL A 110 -14.92 -12.28 17.39
C VAL A 110 -14.71 -11.95 18.86
N PHE A 111 -14.45 -10.68 19.21
CA PHE A 111 -14.30 -10.29 20.63
C PHE A 111 -15.56 -10.62 21.44
N LEU A 112 -16.75 -10.29 20.91
CA LEU A 112 -18.01 -10.62 21.56
C LEU A 112 -18.23 -12.13 21.69
N SER A 113 -18.02 -12.89 20.62
CA SER A 113 -18.23 -14.34 20.66
C SER A 113 -17.20 -15.08 21.51
N LEU A 114 -15.97 -14.61 21.58
CA LEU A 114 -14.94 -15.17 22.45
C LEU A 114 -15.19 -14.83 23.92
N GLY A 115 -15.84 -13.71 24.21
CA GLY A 115 -16.41 -13.42 25.53
C GLY A 115 -17.47 -14.45 25.92
N PHE A 116 -18.44 -14.72 25.04
CA PHE A 116 -19.45 -15.77 25.26
C PHE A 116 -18.78 -17.12 25.52
N ALA A 117 -17.88 -17.53 24.62
CA ALA A 117 -17.16 -18.80 24.71
C ALA A 117 -16.32 -18.91 26.00
N CYS A 118 -15.79 -17.80 26.50
CA CYS A 118 -15.05 -17.78 27.77
C CYS A 118 -15.95 -18.12 28.96
N SER A 119 -17.12 -17.48 29.08
CA SER A 119 -18.09 -17.78 30.14
C SER A 119 -18.54 -19.24 30.07
N GLU A 120 -18.90 -19.70 28.88
CA GLU A 120 -19.36 -21.07 28.64
C GLU A 120 -18.24 -22.08 28.96
N ASN A 121 -17.03 -21.85 28.48
CA ASN A 121 -15.90 -22.75 28.75
C ASN A 121 -15.56 -22.85 30.25
N VAL A 122 -15.65 -21.73 30.99
CA VAL A 122 -15.51 -21.75 32.46
C VAL A 122 -16.62 -22.58 33.10
N MET A 123 -17.88 -22.39 32.70
CA MET A 123 -19.00 -23.17 33.24
C MET A 123 -18.86 -24.67 32.99
N TYR A 124 -18.44 -25.09 31.79
CA TYR A 124 -18.24 -26.50 31.46
C TYR A 124 -17.07 -27.15 32.20
N VAL A 125 -15.94 -26.43 32.36
CA VAL A 125 -14.75 -26.93 33.04
C VAL A 125 -14.99 -27.09 34.54
N PHE A 126 -15.66 -26.11 35.17
CA PHE A 126 -15.93 -26.12 36.61
C PHE A 126 -17.21 -26.89 36.99
N GLY A 127 -18.06 -27.23 36.02
CA GLY A 127 -19.27 -28.03 36.24
C GLY A 127 -19.05 -29.54 36.28
N GLN A 128 -17.82 -30.04 36.20
CA GLN A 128 -17.51 -31.48 36.26
C GLN A 128 -17.30 -31.96 37.71
N ASP A 129 -17.73 -33.19 37.99
CA ASP A 129 -17.64 -33.78 39.34
C ASP A 129 -16.20 -34.13 39.76
N THR A 130 -15.29 -34.31 38.80
CA THR A 130 -13.90 -34.70 39.06
C THR A 130 -12.91 -33.81 38.33
N PHE A 131 -11.74 -33.57 38.94
CA PHE A 131 -10.67 -32.79 38.34
C PHE A 131 -10.19 -33.37 36.99
N ALA A 132 -10.12 -34.70 36.88
CA ALA A 132 -9.73 -35.37 35.63
C ALA A 132 -10.75 -35.10 34.51
N ALA A 133 -12.04 -35.14 34.82
CA ALA A 133 -13.09 -34.77 33.87
C ALA A 133 -13.02 -33.28 33.49
N SER A 134 -12.77 -32.38 34.45
CA SER A 134 -12.56 -30.95 34.16
C SER A 134 -11.42 -30.70 33.18
N ILE A 135 -10.28 -31.40 33.34
CA ILE A 135 -9.14 -31.29 32.43
C ILE A 135 -9.47 -31.85 31.05
N ALA A 136 -10.13 -33.01 30.97
CA ALA A 136 -10.53 -33.61 29.70
C ALA A 136 -11.49 -32.71 28.92
N THR A 137 -12.56 -32.24 29.58
CA THR A 137 -13.54 -31.30 29.00
C THR A 137 -12.88 -30.00 28.58
N GLY A 138 -12.04 -29.39 29.43
CA GLY A 138 -11.35 -28.15 29.11
C GLY A 138 -10.39 -28.29 27.93
N SER A 139 -9.68 -29.42 27.82
CA SER A 139 -8.75 -29.68 26.72
C SER A 139 -9.48 -29.84 25.39
N MET A 140 -10.58 -30.59 25.38
CA MET A 140 -11.42 -30.76 24.19
C MET A 140 -12.06 -29.45 23.75
N ARG A 141 -12.59 -28.67 24.70
CA ARG A 141 -13.21 -27.37 24.40
C ARG A 141 -12.18 -26.35 23.91
N ALA A 142 -10.96 -26.34 24.47
CA ALA A 142 -9.88 -25.46 24.01
C ALA A 142 -9.49 -25.71 22.55
N LEU A 143 -9.52 -26.97 22.09
CA LEU A 143 -9.13 -27.36 20.73
C LEU A 143 -10.27 -27.28 19.72
N LEU A 144 -11.52 -27.47 20.16
CA LEU A 144 -12.66 -27.62 19.26
C LEU A 144 -13.69 -26.49 19.45
N ALA A 145 -14.31 -26.40 20.63
CA ALA A 145 -15.42 -25.47 20.87
C ALA A 145 -15.01 -24.00 20.81
N VAL A 146 -13.91 -23.61 21.46
CA VAL A 146 -13.44 -22.22 21.47
C VAL A 146 -13.05 -21.74 20.06
N PRO A 147 -12.30 -22.52 19.25
CA PRO A 147 -12.11 -22.23 17.84
C PRO A 147 -13.40 -22.19 17.00
N ALA A 148 -14.38 -23.06 17.28
CA ALA A 148 -15.66 -23.06 16.58
C ALA A 148 -16.40 -21.73 16.77
N HIS A 149 -16.51 -21.23 18.01
CA HIS A 149 -17.09 -19.90 18.27
C HIS A 149 -16.36 -18.77 17.55
N PHE A 150 -15.02 -18.83 17.49
CA PHE A 150 -14.23 -17.89 16.70
C PHE A 150 -14.65 -17.92 15.22
N LEU A 151 -14.81 -19.11 14.63
CA LEU A 151 -15.18 -19.26 13.22
C LEU A 151 -16.62 -18.82 12.94
N PHE A 152 -17.58 -19.15 13.83
CA PHE A 152 -18.97 -18.67 13.72
C PHE A 152 -19.01 -17.14 13.72
N ALA A 153 -18.26 -16.52 14.63
CA ALA A 153 -18.14 -15.07 14.72
C ALA A 153 -17.49 -14.43 13.50
N VAL A 154 -16.47 -15.08 12.90
CA VAL A 154 -15.88 -14.63 11.62
C VAL A 154 -16.93 -14.59 10.52
N ILE A 155 -17.80 -15.60 10.42
CA ILE A 155 -18.87 -15.63 9.41
C ILE A 155 -19.97 -14.60 9.72
N MET A 156 -20.34 -14.45 10.99
CA MET A 156 -21.29 -13.43 11.45
C MET A 156 -20.79 -12.04 11.09
N GLY A 157 -19.59 -11.70 11.58
CA GLY A 157 -18.93 -10.42 11.35
C GLY A 157 -18.71 -10.13 9.87
N TYR A 158 -18.42 -11.16 9.06
CA TYR A 158 -18.29 -11.01 7.62
C TYR A 158 -19.55 -10.46 6.96
N HIS A 159 -20.69 -11.08 7.25
CA HIS A 159 -21.96 -10.63 6.68
C HIS A 159 -22.51 -9.37 7.34
N PHE A 160 -22.20 -9.17 8.62
CA PHE A 160 -22.57 -7.97 9.36
C PHE A 160 -21.88 -6.71 8.80
N ALA A 161 -20.58 -6.79 8.50
CA ALA A 161 -19.85 -5.73 7.80
C ALA A 161 -20.45 -5.42 6.42
N LEU A 162 -20.71 -6.46 5.61
CA LEU A 162 -21.34 -6.25 4.31
C LEU A 162 -22.73 -5.59 4.44
N ALA A 163 -23.49 -5.88 5.50
CA ALA A 163 -24.79 -5.23 5.73
C ALA A 163 -24.67 -3.73 6.04
N LYS A 164 -23.57 -3.32 6.69
CA LYS A 164 -23.29 -1.91 7.00
C LYS A 164 -23.00 -1.13 5.72
N PHE A 165 -22.05 -1.62 4.91
CA PHE A 165 -21.50 -0.88 3.77
C PHE A 165 -22.22 -1.12 2.44
N ASP A 166 -22.84 -2.29 2.20
CA ASP A 166 -23.68 -2.55 1.02
C ASP A 166 -25.16 -2.27 1.33
N ILE A 167 -25.52 -0.98 1.29
CA ILE A 167 -26.87 -0.48 1.63
C ILE A 167 -27.95 -1.16 0.77
N SER A 168 -27.66 -1.44 -0.51
CA SER A 168 -28.61 -2.01 -1.48
C SER A 168 -29.06 -3.43 -1.12
N ARG A 169 -28.24 -4.17 -0.37
CA ARG A 169 -28.50 -5.58 0.00
C ARG A 169 -28.49 -5.80 1.50
N ARG A 170 -28.54 -4.73 2.31
CA ARG A 170 -28.43 -4.75 3.77
C ARG A 170 -29.20 -5.89 4.43
N TRP A 171 -30.50 -5.99 4.15
CA TRP A 171 -31.36 -7.01 4.77
C TRP A 171 -30.97 -8.44 4.41
N ARG A 172 -30.49 -8.67 3.17
CA ARG A 172 -29.97 -9.99 2.76
C ARG A 172 -28.70 -10.35 3.50
N HIS A 173 -27.83 -9.37 3.75
CA HIS A 173 -26.60 -9.58 4.50
C HIS A 173 -26.88 -9.78 5.99
N LEU A 174 -27.78 -9.00 6.60
CA LEU A 174 -28.20 -9.22 8.00
C LEU A 174 -28.83 -10.61 8.19
N PHE A 175 -29.71 -11.02 7.28
CA PHE A 175 -30.28 -12.37 7.31
C PHE A 175 -29.19 -13.45 7.24
N ARG A 176 -28.17 -13.28 6.37
CA ARG A 176 -27.03 -14.20 6.27
C ARG A 176 -26.10 -14.16 7.48
N ALA A 177 -25.97 -13.00 8.13
CA ALA A 177 -25.19 -12.83 9.35
C ALA A 177 -25.78 -13.62 10.52
N LEU A 178 -27.07 -13.93 10.49
CA LEU A 178 -27.71 -14.86 11.43
C LEU A 178 -27.71 -16.30 10.88
N LEU A 179 -28.17 -16.49 9.65
CA LEU A 179 -28.44 -17.82 9.09
C LEU A 179 -27.17 -18.68 9.02
N TYR A 180 -26.05 -18.14 8.53
CA TYR A 180 -24.87 -18.98 8.33
C TYR A 180 -24.18 -19.38 9.64
N PRO A 181 -23.95 -18.49 10.62
CA PRO A 181 -23.46 -18.90 11.94
C PRO A 181 -24.39 -19.90 12.61
N LEU A 182 -25.71 -19.69 12.57
CA LEU A 182 -26.71 -20.63 13.09
C LEU A 182 -26.57 -22.01 12.45
N LEU A 183 -26.48 -22.09 11.12
CA LEU A 183 -26.36 -23.38 10.44
C LEU A 183 -25.05 -24.07 10.77
N LEU A 184 -23.94 -23.33 10.85
CA LEU A 184 -22.64 -23.90 11.19
C LEU A 184 -22.62 -24.39 12.64
N HIS A 185 -23.09 -23.58 13.57
CA HIS A 185 -23.15 -23.88 14.99
C HIS A 185 -24.08 -25.06 15.26
N GLY A 186 -25.30 -25.03 14.70
CA GLY A 186 -26.22 -26.15 14.82
C GLY A 186 -25.69 -27.45 14.24
N THR A 187 -25.00 -27.39 13.09
CA THR A 187 -24.34 -28.58 12.53
C THR A 187 -23.24 -29.11 13.46
N TYR A 188 -22.43 -28.21 14.03
CA TYR A 188 -21.36 -28.57 14.96
C TYR A 188 -21.91 -29.33 16.18
N ASP A 189 -22.93 -28.77 16.84
CA ASP A 189 -23.54 -29.36 18.04
C ASP A 189 -24.31 -30.63 17.71
N THR A 190 -25.07 -30.64 16.61
CA THR A 190 -25.78 -31.85 16.19
C THR A 190 -24.83 -32.99 15.88
N LEU A 191 -23.69 -32.75 15.22
CA LEU A 191 -22.69 -33.81 14.99
C LEU A 191 -22.13 -34.37 16.30
N LEU A 192 -21.92 -33.50 17.30
CA LEU A 192 -21.46 -33.91 18.63
C LEU A 192 -22.55 -34.72 19.37
N MET A 193 -23.80 -34.27 19.35
CA MET A 193 -24.93 -34.92 20.04
C MET A 193 -25.43 -36.20 19.34
N LEU A 194 -25.28 -36.30 18.02
CA LEU A 194 -25.59 -37.54 17.31
C LEU A 194 -24.67 -38.69 17.70
N SER A 195 -23.44 -38.39 18.12
CA SER A 195 -22.49 -39.40 18.58
C SER A 195 -22.96 -40.11 19.85
N SER A 196 -23.71 -39.42 20.72
CA SER A 196 -24.34 -40.02 21.89
C SER A 196 -25.71 -40.63 21.58
N ALA A 197 -26.44 -40.12 20.58
CA ALA A 197 -27.79 -40.61 20.22
C ALA A 197 -27.79 -41.92 19.42
N LEU A 198 -26.80 -42.15 18.55
CA LEU A 198 -26.78 -43.29 17.61
C LEU A 198 -25.98 -44.52 18.12
N GLY A 199 -25.28 -44.39 19.25
CA GLY A 199 -24.50 -45.47 19.86
C GLY A 199 -23.13 -45.74 19.20
N ASP A 200 -22.33 -46.60 19.84
CA ASP A 200 -20.88 -46.75 19.59
C ASP A 200 -20.47 -47.06 18.14
N ILE A 201 -21.35 -47.74 17.38
CA ILE A 201 -21.09 -48.18 16.00
C ILE A 201 -20.92 -46.98 15.04
N PHE A 202 -21.60 -45.86 15.30
CA PHE A 202 -21.59 -44.68 14.41
C PHE A 202 -20.56 -43.62 14.80
N ILE A 203 -19.96 -43.71 16.00
CA ILE A 203 -19.04 -42.71 16.55
C ILE A 203 -17.86 -42.45 15.61
N GLY A 204 -17.24 -43.50 15.06
CA GLY A 204 -16.08 -43.36 14.17
C GLY A 204 -16.42 -42.58 12.90
N GLY A 205 -17.56 -42.86 12.28
CA GLY A 205 -18.02 -42.15 11.08
C GLY A 205 -18.38 -40.70 11.35
N LEU A 206 -19.08 -40.43 12.47
CA LEU A 206 -19.44 -39.08 12.89
C LEU A 206 -18.21 -38.25 13.27
N PHE A 207 -17.20 -38.84 13.90
CA PHE A 207 -15.95 -38.17 14.22
C PHE A 207 -15.21 -37.74 12.94
N VAL A 208 -15.14 -38.61 11.93
CA VAL A 208 -14.55 -38.26 10.63
C VAL A 208 -15.34 -37.12 9.96
N ALA A 209 -16.67 -37.20 9.97
CA ALA A 209 -17.53 -36.13 9.43
C ALA A 209 -17.31 -34.80 10.16
N PHE A 210 -17.19 -34.83 11.49
CA PHE A 210 -16.90 -33.67 12.32
C PHE A 210 -15.53 -33.05 11.99
N VAL A 211 -14.48 -33.86 11.86
CA VAL A 211 -13.13 -33.36 11.48
C VAL A 211 -13.14 -32.74 10.09
N ILE A 212 -13.82 -33.36 9.11
CA ILE A 212 -13.98 -32.79 7.76
C ILE A 212 -14.70 -31.45 7.82
N PHE A 213 -15.77 -31.38 8.62
CA PHE A 213 -16.55 -30.17 8.82
C PHE A 213 -15.70 -29.06 9.47
N ASP A 214 -14.93 -29.37 10.50
CA ASP A 214 -14.04 -28.41 11.16
C ASP A 214 -12.97 -27.86 10.20
N ILE A 215 -12.31 -28.73 9.43
CA ILE A 215 -11.35 -28.31 8.39
C ILE A 215 -12.03 -27.41 7.35
N TYR A 216 -13.26 -27.76 6.93
CA TYR A 216 -14.03 -26.95 6.00
C TYR A 216 -14.32 -25.56 6.60
N MET A 217 -14.78 -25.48 7.85
CA MET A 217 -15.05 -24.22 8.53
C MET A 217 -13.80 -23.35 8.65
N TRP A 218 -12.67 -23.92 9.05
CA TRP A 218 -11.39 -23.20 9.09
C TRP A 218 -10.99 -22.64 7.73
N ARG A 219 -11.04 -23.47 6.68
CA ARG A 219 -10.72 -23.01 5.32
C ARG A 219 -11.68 -21.92 4.85
N TRP A 220 -12.95 -22.02 5.19
CA TRP A 220 -13.97 -21.05 4.82
C TRP A 220 -13.81 -19.74 5.58
N GLY A 221 -13.70 -19.79 6.91
CA GLY A 221 -13.48 -18.63 7.78
C GLY A 221 -12.21 -17.86 7.41
N MET A 222 -11.10 -18.56 7.19
CA MET A 222 -9.84 -17.91 6.78
C MET A 222 -9.93 -17.23 5.40
N ARG A 223 -10.75 -17.76 4.47
CA ARG A 223 -11.04 -17.07 3.20
C ARG A 223 -11.87 -15.80 3.42
N ARG A 224 -12.81 -15.81 4.37
CA ARG A 224 -13.64 -14.63 4.71
C ARG A 224 -12.83 -13.52 5.38
N ILE A 225 -11.92 -13.89 6.30
CA ILE A 225 -10.93 -12.96 6.88
C ILE A 225 -10.14 -12.28 5.76
N ARG A 226 -9.48 -13.05 4.89
CA ARG A 226 -8.71 -12.48 3.77
C ARG A 226 -9.56 -11.58 2.87
N ARG A 227 -10.79 -12.00 2.56
CA ARG A 227 -11.67 -11.24 1.68
C ARG A 227 -12.10 -9.89 2.26
N LEU A 228 -12.40 -9.80 3.56
CA LEU A 228 -12.68 -8.49 4.15
C LEU A 228 -11.43 -7.66 4.35
N GLN A 229 -10.27 -8.26 4.64
CA GLN A 229 -9.01 -7.52 4.63
C GLN A 229 -8.71 -6.89 3.26
N GLU A 230 -9.00 -7.60 2.15
CA GLU A 230 -8.90 -7.04 0.79
C GLU A 230 -9.90 -5.89 0.57
N LEU A 231 -11.15 -6.04 1.02
CA LEU A 231 -12.19 -5.02 0.86
C LEU A 231 -11.92 -3.79 1.73
N SER A 232 -11.43 -3.98 2.95
CA SER A 232 -10.86 -2.96 3.83
C SER A 232 -9.76 -2.18 3.15
N GLN A 233 -8.75 -2.88 2.62
CA GLN A 233 -7.64 -2.25 1.91
C GLN A 233 -8.13 -1.43 0.70
N GLN A 234 -9.08 -1.97 -0.08
CA GLN A 234 -9.70 -1.25 -1.20
C GLN A 234 -10.50 -0.03 -0.72
N GLN A 235 -11.27 -0.16 0.36
CA GLN A 235 -12.04 0.93 0.94
C GLN A 235 -11.12 2.04 1.44
N GLN A 236 -9.99 1.69 2.06
CA GLN A 236 -9.00 2.65 2.53
C GLN A 236 -8.30 3.35 1.35
N PHE A 237 -7.98 2.59 0.29
CA PHE A 237 -7.45 3.12 -0.97
C PHE A 237 -8.44 4.07 -1.66
N ASP A 238 -9.73 3.70 -1.75
CA ASP A 238 -10.78 4.53 -2.35
C ASP A 238 -11.01 5.80 -1.52
N ARG A 239 -10.93 5.71 -0.19
CA ARG A 239 -10.98 6.88 0.72
C ARG A 239 -9.78 7.81 0.54
N SER A 240 -8.58 7.27 0.30
CA SER A 240 -7.37 8.08 0.08
C SER A 240 -7.24 8.61 -1.37
N HIS A 241 -7.97 8.01 -2.33
CA HIS A 241 -7.93 8.36 -3.75
C HIS A 241 -9.34 8.46 -4.38
N PRO A 242 -10.16 9.47 -4.01
CA PRO A 242 -11.55 9.60 -4.45
C PRO A 242 -11.75 9.79 -5.96
N PHE A 243 -10.68 10.03 -6.73
CA PHE A 243 -10.71 10.26 -8.18
C PHE A 243 -10.35 9.03 -9.03
N ALA A 244 -10.06 7.87 -8.44
CA ALA A 244 -9.83 6.63 -9.21
C ALA A 244 -11.12 5.98 -9.75
N GLY A 245 -12.29 6.54 -9.43
CA GLY A 245 -13.60 5.98 -9.73
C GLY A 245 -14.26 6.53 -11.00
N PHE A 246 -13.86 6.05 -12.18
CA PHE A 246 -14.76 6.04 -13.35
C PHE A 246 -14.77 4.63 -13.98
N LYS A 247 -15.73 3.81 -13.53
CA LYS A 247 -15.96 2.42 -13.99
C LYS A 247 -16.87 2.42 -15.20
N TRP A 248 -16.55 1.68 -16.27
CA TRP A 248 -17.50 0.88 -17.07
C TRP A 248 -16.72 -0.09 -17.97
N PHE A 249 -16.73 -1.40 -17.67
CA PHE A 249 -17.18 -2.42 -18.63
C PHE A 249 -17.34 -3.76 -17.90
N SER A 250 -18.60 -4.18 -17.83
CA SER A 250 -19.02 -5.49 -17.36
C SER A 250 -18.97 -6.50 -18.52
N LEU A 251 -18.68 -7.75 -18.16
CA LEU A 251 -19.30 -8.95 -18.72
C LEU A 251 -18.87 -9.41 -20.14
N LEU A 252 -17.92 -10.35 -20.19
CA LEU A 252 -18.07 -11.55 -21.03
C LEU A 252 -17.18 -12.70 -20.52
N LEU A 253 -17.80 -13.88 -20.39
CA LEU A 253 -17.19 -15.16 -20.09
C LEU A 253 -15.98 -15.46 -20.99
N LEU A 254 -14.89 -15.98 -20.41
CA LEU A 254 -14.40 -17.31 -20.78
C LEU A 254 -13.51 -17.90 -19.66
N ILE A 255 -13.79 -19.16 -19.35
CA ILE A 255 -13.04 -20.02 -18.43
C ILE A 255 -11.67 -20.31 -19.05
N LEU A 256 -10.60 -19.85 -18.40
CA LEU A 256 -9.23 -20.37 -18.55
C LEU A 256 -8.50 -20.08 -17.24
N PRO A 257 -7.87 -21.08 -16.58
CA PRO A 257 -7.07 -20.83 -15.40
C PRO A 257 -5.75 -20.24 -15.87
N LEU A 258 -5.70 -18.91 -16.04
CA LEU A 258 -4.43 -18.19 -16.06
C LEU A 258 -3.84 -18.34 -14.66
N GLN A 259 -2.75 -19.09 -14.55
CA GLN A 259 -1.84 -19.02 -13.43
C GLN A 259 -1.29 -17.58 -13.37
N GLY A 260 -2.05 -16.69 -12.76
CA GLY A 260 -1.57 -15.40 -12.32
C GLY A 260 -0.54 -15.66 -11.24
N ARG A 261 0.73 -15.76 -11.63
CA ARG A 261 1.81 -15.37 -10.72
C ARG A 261 1.49 -13.94 -10.32
N ALA A 262 1.01 -13.77 -9.09
CA ALA A 262 1.03 -12.47 -8.45
C ALA A 262 2.48 -11.97 -8.58
N GLN A 263 2.68 -10.91 -9.37
CA GLN A 263 3.88 -10.12 -9.20
C GLN A 263 3.83 -9.61 -7.76
N PRO A 264 4.82 -9.92 -6.92
CA PRO A 264 4.90 -9.28 -5.62
C PRO A 264 5.01 -7.78 -5.89
N SER A 265 4.09 -7.01 -5.31
CA SER A 265 4.31 -5.59 -5.06
C SER A 265 5.65 -5.51 -4.32
N ALA A 266 6.65 -4.92 -4.95
CA ALA A 266 7.95 -4.69 -4.36
C ALA A 266 7.76 -3.74 -3.17
N GLU A 267 7.55 -4.28 -1.98
CA GLU A 267 7.99 -3.61 -0.76
C GLU A 267 9.48 -3.35 -0.97
N VAL A 268 9.89 -2.09 -1.10
CA VAL A 268 11.31 -1.74 -1.14
C VAL A 268 11.86 -1.89 0.28
N ARG A 269 12.14 -3.14 0.64
CA ARG A 269 12.94 -3.48 1.81
C ARG A 269 14.39 -3.16 1.50
N PRO A 270 15.19 -2.68 2.47
CA PRO A 270 16.63 -2.63 2.30
C PRO A 270 17.11 -4.03 1.89
N PRO A 271 18.06 -4.17 0.96
CA PRO A 271 18.47 -5.46 0.45
C PRO A 271 18.96 -6.35 1.60
N ASP A 272 18.44 -7.57 1.68
CA ASP A 272 18.77 -8.54 2.73
C ASP A 272 20.19 -9.11 2.55
N LYS A 273 20.78 -8.92 1.36
CA LYS A 273 22.11 -9.44 0.98
C LYS A 273 22.89 -8.47 0.10
N THR A 274 24.20 -8.44 0.29
CA THR A 274 25.16 -7.75 -0.60
C THR A 274 25.91 -8.77 -1.44
N ARG A 275 25.91 -8.60 -2.77
CA ARG A 275 26.58 -9.48 -3.72
C ARG A 275 27.76 -8.77 -4.34
N LEU A 276 28.95 -9.33 -4.13
CA LEU A 276 30.20 -8.82 -4.66
C LEU A 276 30.70 -9.72 -5.79
N LEU A 277 30.61 -9.26 -7.04
CA LEU A 277 31.25 -9.95 -8.16
C LEU A 277 32.66 -9.42 -8.36
N ILE A 278 33.65 -10.28 -8.17
CA ILE A 278 35.05 -10.00 -8.49
C ILE A 278 35.30 -10.41 -9.94
N ILE A 279 35.68 -9.43 -10.78
CA ILE A 279 36.15 -9.65 -12.14
C ILE A 279 37.66 -9.49 -12.15
N LEU A 280 38.37 -10.60 -12.35
CA LEU A 280 39.82 -10.66 -12.21
C LEU A 280 40.53 -10.77 -13.57
N ASN A 281 41.47 -9.85 -13.81
CA ASN A 281 42.42 -9.93 -14.90
C ASN A 281 43.46 -11.03 -14.63
N CYS A 282 43.56 -11.97 -15.57
CA CYS A 282 44.58 -13.02 -15.59
C CYS A 282 45.25 -13.08 -16.98
N SER A 283 45.44 -11.94 -17.62
CA SER A 283 46.12 -11.81 -18.92
C SER A 283 47.63 -11.91 -18.78
N HIS A 284 48.35 -12.08 -19.90
CA HIS A 284 49.79 -12.30 -19.90
C HIS A 284 50.60 -11.20 -19.18
N SER A 285 50.16 -9.94 -19.20
CA SER A 285 50.81 -8.80 -18.51
C SER A 285 50.78 -8.92 -16.98
N MET A 286 49.93 -9.79 -16.42
CA MET A 286 49.91 -10.09 -14.98
C MET A 286 51.14 -10.87 -14.49
N TRP A 287 52.01 -11.33 -15.41
CA TRP A 287 53.33 -11.89 -15.08
C TRP A 287 54.38 -10.83 -14.76
N ASP A 288 54.14 -9.58 -15.13
CA ASP A 288 55.09 -8.50 -14.86
C ASP A 288 55.34 -8.35 -13.37
N GLN A 289 56.57 -7.95 -13.03
CA GLN A 289 56.96 -7.69 -11.65
C GLN A 289 56.30 -6.41 -11.13
N TRP A 290 55.71 -6.49 -9.94
CA TRP A 290 55.12 -5.35 -9.25
C TRP A 290 55.31 -5.49 -7.75
N GLN A 291 55.98 -4.52 -7.14
CA GLN A 291 56.38 -4.57 -5.73
C GLN A 291 57.21 -5.82 -5.40
N SER A 292 56.65 -6.76 -4.63
CA SER A 292 57.38 -7.89 -4.06
C SER A 292 57.44 -9.14 -4.95
N ASP A 293 56.55 -9.28 -5.93
CA ASP A 293 56.47 -10.47 -6.82
C ASP A 293 55.74 -10.10 -8.14
N ALA A 294 55.38 -11.09 -8.96
CA ALA A 294 54.51 -10.89 -10.12
C ALA A 294 53.12 -10.37 -9.71
N LYS A 295 52.51 -9.46 -10.51
CA LYS A 295 51.19 -8.86 -10.23
C LYS A 295 50.12 -9.89 -9.86
N ILE A 296 50.06 -11.03 -10.56
CA ILE A 296 49.10 -12.10 -10.28
C ILE A 296 49.28 -12.71 -8.88
N LYS A 297 50.52 -12.94 -8.44
CA LYS A 297 50.79 -13.55 -7.14
C LYS A 297 50.49 -12.60 -6.00
N VAL A 298 50.82 -11.32 -6.17
CA VAL A 298 50.43 -10.26 -5.24
C VAL A 298 48.91 -10.18 -5.14
N THR A 299 48.22 -10.21 -6.27
CA THR A 299 46.76 -10.19 -6.32
C THR A 299 46.14 -11.42 -5.66
N GLN A 300 46.64 -12.63 -5.93
CA GLN A 300 46.20 -13.85 -5.25
C GLN A 300 46.39 -13.72 -3.74
N LYS A 301 47.54 -13.25 -3.27
CA LYS A 301 47.84 -13.06 -1.85
C LYS A 301 46.87 -12.07 -1.18
N VAL A 302 46.63 -10.91 -1.78
CA VAL A 302 45.73 -9.88 -1.24
C VAL A 302 44.27 -10.36 -1.25
N LEU A 303 43.80 -10.93 -2.37
CA LEU A 303 42.44 -11.45 -2.48
C LEU A 303 42.16 -12.59 -1.49
N LEU A 304 43.11 -13.52 -1.28
CA LEU A 304 42.93 -14.59 -0.30
C LEU A 304 42.74 -14.05 1.12
N ARG A 305 43.52 -13.04 1.52
CA ARG A 305 43.38 -12.37 2.84
C ARG A 305 42.06 -11.62 2.95
N PHE A 306 41.66 -10.92 1.90
CA PHE A 306 40.37 -10.22 1.85
C PHE A 306 39.21 -11.22 2.01
N LEU A 307 39.23 -12.31 1.26
CA LEU A 307 38.23 -13.39 1.33
C LEU A 307 38.16 -14.04 2.73
N ASP A 308 39.30 -14.25 3.40
CA ASP A 308 39.32 -14.71 4.79
C ASP A 308 38.62 -13.72 5.74
N SER A 309 38.80 -12.41 5.54
CA SER A 309 38.23 -11.39 6.42
C SER A 309 36.72 -11.19 6.26
N ILE A 310 36.16 -11.46 5.07
CA ILE A 310 34.73 -11.32 4.82
C ILE A 310 33.95 -12.62 5.04
N ALA A 311 34.64 -13.77 5.14
CA ALA A 311 34.02 -15.07 5.34
C ALA A 311 33.04 -15.18 6.54
N PRO A 312 33.23 -14.44 7.66
CA PRO A 312 32.28 -14.46 8.77
C PRO A 312 30.94 -13.73 8.52
N HIS A 313 30.80 -12.99 7.42
CA HIS A 313 29.61 -12.18 7.12
C HIS A 313 28.60 -12.97 6.29
N ASP A 314 27.53 -13.46 6.94
CA ASP A 314 26.49 -14.30 6.31
C ASP A 314 25.59 -13.55 5.31
N ASP A 315 25.60 -12.22 5.35
CA ASP A 315 24.84 -11.32 4.48
C ASP A 315 25.58 -10.96 3.17
N ILE A 316 26.78 -11.53 2.96
CA ILE A 316 27.62 -11.26 1.80
C ILE A 316 27.84 -12.52 0.97
N GLU A 317 27.54 -12.42 -0.32
CA GLU A 317 27.80 -13.48 -1.30
C GLU A 317 28.84 -12.98 -2.31
N VAL A 318 29.86 -13.80 -2.58
CA VAL A 318 30.95 -13.44 -3.51
C VAL A 318 30.97 -14.39 -4.69
N ALA A 319 31.22 -13.85 -5.88
CA ALA A 319 31.44 -14.62 -7.09
C ALA A 319 32.74 -14.19 -7.76
N LEU A 320 33.30 -15.08 -8.58
CA LEU A 320 34.55 -14.84 -9.30
C LEU A 320 34.37 -15.13 -10.79
N ARG A 321 34.50 -14.07 -11.59
CA ARG A 321 34.68 -14.15 -13.04
C ARG A 321 36.12 -13.82 -13.38
N VAL A 322 36.72 -14.59 -14.27
CA VAL A 322 38.11 -14.41 -14.68
C VAL A 322 38.17 -14.26 -16.19
N PHE A 323 39.06 -13.41 -16.66
CA PHE A 323 39.42 -13.29 -18.07
C PHE A 323 40.93 -13.43 -18.26
N GLY A 324 41.35 -13.88 -19.45
CA GLY A 324 42.76 -14.09 -19.76
C GLY A 324 43.39 -15.39 -19.24
N HIS A 325 42.68 -16.25 -18.50
CA HIS A 325 43.26 -17.47 -17.90
C HIS A 325 43.10 -18.75 -18.74
N LEU A 326 42.38 -18.71 -19.87
CA LEU A 326 42.04 -19.91 -20.66
C LEU A 326 43.14 -20.26 -21.68
N ASN A 327 43.05 -19.67 -22.88
CA ASN A 327 43.93 -19.98 -24.01
C ASN A 327 44.77 -18.76 -24.39
N ARG A 328 45.99 -19.01 -24.89
CA ARG A 328 46.90 -17.98 -25.38
C ARG A 328 46.28 -17.27 -26.59
N GLY A 329 46.15 -15.95 -26.50
CA GLY A 329 45.54 -15.11 -27.55
C GLY A 329 43.99 -15.17 -27.62
N ALA A 330 43.32 -15.87 -26.70
CA ALA A 330 41.86 -15.90 -26.66
C ALA A 330 41.30 -14.76 -25.79
N TYR A 331 40.39 -13.98 -26.38
CA TYR A 331 39.65 -12.90 -25.73
C TYR A 331 38.35 -13.44 -25.09
N THR A 332 38.49 -14.32 -24.10
CA THR A 332 37.37 -15.05 -23.49
C THR A 332 37.32 -14.89 -21.98
N THR A 333 36.10 -14.89 -21.42
CA THR A 333 35.83 -14.68 -19.99
C THR A 333 34.94 -15.80 -19.47
N ARG A 334 35.13 -16.22 -18.22
CA ARG A 334 34.32 -17.31 -17.61
C ARG A 334 34.03 -17.02 -16.15
N LEU A 335 32.79 -17.29 -15.74
CA LEU A 335 32.41 -17.37 -14.33
C LEU A 335 33.02 -18.65 -13.76
N GLU A 336 34.06 -18.51 -12.93
CA GLU A 336 34.74 -19.67 -12.33
C GLU A 336 34.04 -20.15 -11.07
N VAL A 337 33.51 -19.22 -10.29
CA VAL A 337 32.78 -19.52 -9.05
C VAL A 337 31.52 -18.64 -9.03
N PRO A 338 30.32 -19.23 -9.09
CA PRO A 338 29.06 -18.49 -9.00
C PRO A 338 28.78 -18.05 -7.56
N PHE A 339 27.84 -17.11 -7.40
CA PHE A 339 27.32 -16.71 -6.09
C PHE A 339 26.71 -17.91 -5.37
N ALA A 340 27.18 -18.17 -4.14
CA ALA A 340 26.59 -19.14 -3.24
C ALA A 340 26.99 -18.81 -1.79
N ALA A 341 26.11 -19.09 -0.85
CA ALA A 341 26.42 -18.96 0.57
C ALA A 341 27.56 -19.91 0.96
N GLY A 342 28.54 -19.42 1.74
CA GLY A 342 29.66 -20.23 2.24
C GLY A 342 30.62 -20.77 1.17
N ASN A 343 30.65 -20.18 -0.04
CA ASN A 343 31.51 -20.63 -1.14
C ASN A 343 32.98 -20.17 -1.05
N ASN A 344 33.39 -19.59 0.09
CA ASN A 344 34.73 -19.02 0.29
C ASN A 344 35.86 -20.02 -0.04
N TYR A 345 35.74 -21.28 0.40
CA TYR A 345 36.76 -22.29 0.08
C TYR A 345 36.91 -22.53 -1.43
N ALA A 346 35.81 -22.53 -2.19
CA ALA A 346 35.84 -22.71 -3.64
C ALA A 346 36.51 -21.51 -4.33
N LEU A 347 36.21 -20.29 -3.87
CA LEU A 347 36.88 -19.07 -4.34
C LEU A 347 38.39 -19.13 -4.10
N GLN A 348 38.80 -19.43 -2.87
CA GLN A 348 40.21 -19.51 -2.50
C GLN A 348 40.97 -20.57 -3.29
N SER A 349 40.39 -21.77 -3.40
CA SER A 349 40.96 -22.87 -4.18
C SER A 349 41.14 -22.46 -5.64
N LYS A 350 40.12 -21.85 -6.23
CA LYS A 350 40.19 -21.40 -7.61
C LYS A 350 41.25 -20.32 -7.81
N ILE A 351 41.27 -19.28 -6.99
CA ILE A 351 42.23 -18.16 -7.09
C ILE A 351 43.67 -18.67 -7.05
N LYS A 352 43.99 -19.63 -6.16
CA LYS A 352 45.32 -20.24 -6.05
C LYS A 352 45.78 -20.96 -7.32
N THR A 353 44.85 -21.47 -8.13
CA THR A 353 45.13 -22.24 -9.35
C THR A 353 45.20 -21.40 -10.62
N LEU A 354 44.91 -20.10 -10.55
CA LEU A 354 44.90 -19.23 -11.72
C LEU A 354 46.32 -19.01 -12.26
N VAL A 355 46.47 -19.16 -13.58
CA VAL A 355 47.72 -18.97 -14.31
C VAL A 355 47.46 -18.01 -15.47
N PRO A 356 48.17 -16.89 -15.58
CA PRO A 356 47.94 -15.94 -16.66
C PRO A 356 48.40 -16.46 -18.03
N ASN A 357 47.55 -16.35 -19.06
CA ASN A 357 47.81 -16.99 -20.36
C ASN A 357 47.33 -16.21 -21.62
N GLY A 358 46.26 -15.43 -21.52
CA GLY A 358 45.49 -14.82 -22.63
C GLY A 358 45.52 -13.28 -22.63
N GLY A 359 44.61 -12.66 -23.39
CA GLY A 359 44.50 -11.19 -23.54
C GLY A 359 43.57 -10.52 -22.52
N ASN A 360 43.65 -9.19 -22.44
CA ASN A 360 42.79 -8.36 -21.59
C ASN A 360 41.44 -8.10 -22.26
N THR A 361 40.34 -8.47 -21.61
CA THR A 361 38.96 -8.31 -22.13
C THR A 361 37.98 -7.85 -21.05
N ALA A 362 38.32 -6.76 -20.36
CA ALA A 362 37.55 -6.25 -19.24
C ALA A 362 36.09 -5.85 -19.62
N ALA A 363 35.88 -5.19 -20.76
CA ALA A 363 34.56 -4.80 -21.27
C ALA A 363 33.68 -6.01 -21.61
N THR A 364 34.27 -7.07 -22.19
CA THR A 364 33.55 -8.33 -22.43
C THR A 364 33.21 -9.04 -21.13
N ALA A 365 34.12 -9.04 -20.15
CA ALA A 365 33.86 -9.61 -18.83
C ALA A 365 32.73 -8.88 -18.11
N LEU A 366 32.74 -7.54 -18.18
CA LEU A 366 31.72 -6.69 -17.59
C LEU A 366 30.37 -6.84 -18.28
N THR A 367 30.32 -6.99 -19.60
CA THR A 367 29.08 -7.26 -20.33
C THR A 367 28.47 -8.60 -19.91
N ASN A 368 29.29 -9.65 -19.84
CA ASN A 368 28.83 -10.99 -19.44
C ASN A 368 28.39 -11.07 -17.97
N SER A 369 28.89 -10.16 -17.12
CA SER A 369 28.60 -10.13 -15.69
C SER A 369 27.12 -9.94 -15.35
N LEU A 370 26.35 -9.28 -16.23
CA LEU A 370 24.92 -9.08 -16.04
C LEU A 370 24.15 -10.39 -15.89
N ASN A 371 24.63 -11.47 -16.51
CA ASN A 371 24.02 -12.79 -16.46
C ASN A 371 24.47 -13.61 -15.23
N ASP A 372 25.42 -13.11 -14.44
CA ASP A 372 25.96 -13.83 -13.29
C ASP A 372 25.17 -13.57 -12.00
N PHE A 373 24.39 -12.48 -11.96
CA PHE A 373 23.60 -12.11 -10.79
C PHE A 373 22.29 -12.91 -10.71
N PRO A 374 21.97 -13.53 -9.55
CA PRO A 374 20.71 -14.24 -9.37
C PRO A 374 19.51 -13.27 -9.45
N VAL A 375 18.49 -13.66 -10.21
CA VAL A 375 17.28 -12.84 -10.49
C VAL A 375 16.31 -12.77 -9.29
N ALA A 376 16.48 -13.62 -8.27
CA ALA A 376 15.41 -13.96 -7.33
C ALA A 376 15.23 -13.03 -6.11
N ASP A 377 16.23 -12.20 -5.75
CA ASP A 377 16.24 -11.49 -4.46
C ASP A 377 16.62 -10.01 -4.57
N ALA A 378 15.97 -9.15 -3.78
CA ALA A 378 16.36 -7.77 -3.55
C ALA A 378 17.74 -7.73 -2.88
N SER A 379 18.79 -7.55 -3.68
CA SER A 379 20.20 -7.62 -3.26
C SER A 379 20.98 -6.40 -3.76
N ARG A 380 21.94 -5.94 -2.95
CA ARG A 380 22.87 -4.89 -3.33
C ARG A 380 23.99 -5.53 -4.16
N ASN A 381 23.94 -5.35 -5.48
CA ASN A 381 24.92 -5.95 -6.38
C ASN A 381 26.02 -4.95 -6.73
N ILE A 382 27.28 -5.34 -6.48
CA ILE A 382 28.47 -4.55 -6.73
C ILE A 382 29.44 -5.37 -7.58
N ILE A 383 30.07 -4.71 -8.55
CA ILE A 383 31.14 -5.31 -9.36
C ILE A 383 32.46 -4.64 -8.98
N VAL A 384 33.50 -5.46 -8.76
CA VAL A 384 34.88 -5.01 -8.58
C VAL A 384 35.72 -5.61 -9.69
N ILE A 385 36.24 -4.75 -10.56
CA ILE A 385 37.15 -5.13 -11.65
C ILE A 385 38.58 -4.88 -11.18
N ILE A 386 39.42 -5.90 -11.23
CA ILE A 386 40.85 -5.77 -10.97
C ILE A 386 41.59 -5.99 -12.27
N THR A 387 42.32 -4.98 -12.74
CA THR A 387 43.03 -5.02 -14.03
C THR A 387 44.33 -4.24 -13.98
N ASP A 388 45.30 -4.63 -14.82
CA ASP A 388 46.59 -3.96 -14.93
C ASP A 388 46.76 -3.11 -16.21
N GLY A 389 45.71 -2.99 -17.02
CA GLY A 389 45.74 -2.20 -18.24
C GLY A 389 44.37 -1.99 -18.90
N ILE A 390 44.41 -1.27 -20.02
CA ILE A 390 43.27 -0.98 -20.90
C ILE A 390 42.85 -2.26 -21.63
N ASP A 391 41.56 -2.40 -21.92
CA ASP A 391 41.04 -3.52 -22.72
C ASP A 391 41.78 -3.61 -24.06
N ASP A 392 42.25 -4.81 -24.43
CA ASP A 392 42.90 -5.06 -25.72
C ASP A 392 41.89 -5.12 -26.88
N THR A 393 40.60 -5.15 -26.56
CA THR A 393 39.48 -5.12 -27.50
C THR A 393 38.92 -3.69 -27.59
N ASP A 394 38.39 -3.29 -28.75
CA ASP A 394 37.79 -1.95 -29.02
C ASP A 394 36.57 -1.59 -28.13
N GLY A 395 36.33 -2.33 -27.05
CA GLY A 395 35.24 -2.11 -26.10
C GLY A 395 35.50 -0.93 -25.16
N ASP A 396 34.66 0.10 -25.27
CA ASP A 396 34.63 1.20 -24.31
C ASP A 396 34.07 0.72 -22.95
N ILE A 397 34.97 0.47 -21.99
CA ILE A 397 34.64 0.03 -20.63
C ILE A 397 33.67 1.00 -19.95
N CYS A 398 33.77 2.31 -20.18
CA CYS A 398 32.90 3.28 -19.55
C CYS A 398 31.48 3.22 -20.09
N LYS A 399 31.32 3.04 -21.40
CA LYS A 399 30.01 2.84 -22.02
C LYS A 399 29.35 1.58 -21.47
N VAL A 400 30.11 0.49 -21.33
CA VAL A 400 29.60 -0.77 -20.76
C VAL A 400 29.27 -0.62 -19.28
N ALA A 401 30.13 0.00 -18.47
CA ALA A 401 29.88 0.26 -17.05
C ALA A 401 28.60 1.07 -16.83
N ARG A 402 28.40 2.12 -17.65
CA ARG A 402 27.16 2.91 -17.64
C ARG A 402 25.94 2.07 -18.03
N GLN A 403 26.05 1.23 -19.06
CA GLN A 403 24.96 0.33 -19.46
C GLN A 403 24.61 -0.68 -18.35
N VAL A 404 25.63 -1.19 -17.65
CA VAL A 404 25.47 -2.09 -16.51
C VAL A 404 24.75 -1.39 -15.35
N GLN A 405 25.09 -0.14 -15.03
CA GLN A 405 24.36 0.65 -14.03
C GLN A 405 22.91 0.93 -14.46
N LEU A 406 22.70 1.27 -15.75
CA LEU A 406 21.36 1.52 -16.31
C LEU A 406 20.47 0.27 -16.33
N SER A 407 21.04 -0.94 -16.25
CA SER A 407 20.27 -2.18 -16.12
C SER A 407 19.47 -2.25 -14.82
N GLY A 408 19.85 -1.46 -13.80
CA GLY A 408 19.23 -1.48 -12.48
C GLY A 408 19.55 -2.73 -11.65
N ILE A 409 20.28 -3.71 -12.21
CA ILE A 409 20.74 -4.91 -11.51
C ILE A 409 21.93 -4.56 -10.63
N VAL A 410 22.88 -3.78 -11.14
CA VAL A 410 24.13 -3.43 -10.47
C VAL A 410 24.06 -2.00 -9.94
N VAL A 411 24.32 -1.85 -8.65
CA VAL A 411 24.31 -0.54 -7.97
C VAL A 411 25.51 0.28 -8.40
N GLN A 412 26.70 -0.31 -8.36
CA GLN A 412 27.95 0.39 -8.66
C GLN A 412 29.04 -0.55 -9.16
N THR A 413 29.89 -0.04 -10.05
CA THR A 413 31.10 -0.71 -10.52
C THR A 413 32.34 0.01 -9.97
N PHE A 414 33.26 -0.74 -9.37
CA PHE A 414 34.57 -0.26 -8.92
C PHE A 414 35.66 -0.85 -9.81
N ILE A 415 36.65 -0.04 -10.18
CA ILE A 415 37.76 -0.48 -11.02
C ILE A 415 39.06 -0.22 -10.28
N LEU A 416 39.80 -1.29 -9.98
CA LEU A 416 41.07 -1.29 -9.30
C LEU A 416 42.19 -1.51 -10.33
N GLY A 417 42.98 -0.47 -10.60
CA GLY A 417 44.05 -0.47 -11.58
C GLY A 417 45.42 -0.77 -10.95
N ILE A 418 46.06 -1.88 -11.32
CA ILE A 418 47.41 -2.26 -10.87
C ILE A 418 48.44 -1.78 -11.91
N GLY A 419 49.33 -0.86 -11.57
CA GLY A 419 50.35 -0.42 -12.54
C GLY A 419 50.83 0.98 -12.30
N THR A 420 51.04 1.78 -13.35
CA THR A 420 51.41 3.22 -13.28
C THR A 420 50.27 4.11 -13.76
N PRO A 421 50.09 5.35 -13.25
CA PRO A 421 48.92 6.19 -13.57
C PRO A 421 48.80 6.52 -15.07
N ASP A 422 49.94 6.61 -15.76
CA ASP A 422 50.02 6.80 -17.21
C ASP A 422 49.31 5.70 -18.02
N ALA A 423 49.26 4.47 -17.51
CA ALA A 423 48.61 3.35 -18.17
C ALA A 423 47.07 3.46 -18.20
N PHE A 424 46.49 4.38 -17.42
CA PHE A 424 45.05 4.49 -17.18
C PHE A 424 44.47 5.90 -17.46
N ARG A 425 45.32 6.86 -17.84
CA ARG A 425 45.07 8.32 -17.83
C ARG A 425 43.85 8.83 -18.63
N HIS A 426 43.22 8.01 -19.48
CA HIS A 426 42.10 8.45 -20.33
C HIS A 426 40.91 7.47 -20.45
N SER A 427 40.98 6.25 -19.89
CA SER A 427 40.07 5.15 -20.26
C SER A 427 39.09 4.68 -19.19
N LEU A 428 39.20 5.14 -17.93
CA LEU A 428 38.44 4.57 -16.81
C LEU A 428 37.75 5.57 -15.88
N ASP A 429 38.02 6.88 -15.99
CA ASP A 429 37.42 7.91 -15.13
C ASP A 429 35.89 7.99 -15.29
N CYS A 430 35.37 7.68 -16.47
CA CYS A 430 33.95 7.71 -16.78
C CYS A 430 33.14 6.55 -16.16
N ALA A 431 33.79 5.53 -15.59
CA ALA A 431 33.14 4.45 -14.83
C ALA A 431 32.89 4.81 -13.35
N GLY A 432 33.27 6.03 -12.93
CA GLY A 432 32.81 6.67 -11.70
C GLY A 432 33.58 6.34 -10.41
N ASN A 433 34.15 5.12 -10.27
CA ASN A 433 34.94 4.71 -9.10
C ASN A 433 36.22 3.96 -9.51
N PHE A 434 37.13 4.64 -10.18
CA PHE A 434 38.47 4.12 -10.47
C PHE A 434 39.41 4.40 -9.27
N SER A 435 40.17 3.39 -8.86
CA SER A 435 41.22 3.52 -7.86
C SER A 435 42.52 2.95 -8.41
N TYR A 436 43.54 3.80 -8.43
CA TYR A 436 44.88 3.42 -8.80
C TYR A 436 45.59 2.79 -7.60
N LEU A 437 46.25 1.65 -7.83
CA LEU A 437 46.94 0.88 -6.81
C LEU A 437 48.46 1.04 -7.01
N SER A 438 49.12 1.76 -6.10
CA SER A 438 50.57 1.99 -6.18
C SER A 438 51.38 0.85 -5.56
N ASP A 439 50.82 0.22 -4.52
CA ASP A 439 51.45 -0.86 -3.77
C ASP A 439 50.44 -1.86 -3.15
N GLU A 440 50.96 -2.85 -2.42
CA GLU A 440 50.16 -3.87 -1.74
C GLU A 440 49.24 -3.31 -0.64
N ALA A 441 49.63 -2.22 0.02
CA ALA A 441 48.85 -1.59 1.07
C ALA A 441 47.68 -0.82 0.48
N ASP A 442 47.91 -0.05 -0.59
CA ASP A 442 46.87 0.64 -1.36
C ASP A 442 45.81 -0.35 -1.88
N TYR A 443 46.24 -1.51 -2.39
CA TYR A 443 45.33 -2.55 -2.84
C TYR A 443 44.47 -3.09 -1.69
N THR A 444 45.13 -3.42 -0.57
CA THR A 444 44.42 -3.92 0.61
C THR A 444 43.38 -2.90 1.09
N GLU A 445 43.77 -1.63 1.22
CA GLU A 445 42.87 -0.57 1.67
C GLU A 445 41.72 -0.31 0.69
N ALA A 446 41.97 -0.35 -0.63
CA ALA A 446 40.91 -0.16 -1.63
C ALA A 446 39.83 -1.25 -1.55
N LEU A 447 40.21 -2.52 -1.36
CA LEU A 447 39.25 -3.61 -1.18
C LEU A 447 38.44 -3.47 0.12
N TYR A 448 39.11 -3.14 1.23
CA TYR A 448 38.41 -2.89 2.50
C TYR A 448 37.52 -1.66 2.45
N ASP A 449 37.90 -0.62 1.70
CA ASP A 449 37.06 0.56 1.52
C ASP A 449 35.80 0.23 0.71
N ILE A 450 35.92 -0.53 -0.38
CA ILE A 450 34.78 -1.03 -1.13
C ILE A 450 33.87 -1.87 -0.22
N PHE A 451 34.44 -2.75 0.58
CA PHE A 451 33.70 -3.56 1.53
C PHE A 451 32.94 -2.71 2.56
N ARG A 452 33.61 -1.77 3.24
CA ARG A 452 32.97 -0.85 4.19
C ARG A 452 31.85 -0.04 3.55
N ARG A 453 32.05 0.45 2.32
CA ARG A 453 31.02 1.15 1.56
C ARG A 453 29.86 0.24 1.15
N SER A 454 30.15 -1.03 0.87
CA SER A 454 29.13 -2.03 0.51
C SER A 454 28.22 -2.41 1.68
N GLU A 455 28.72 -2.34 2.91
CA GLU A 455 27.92 -2.54 4.13
C GLU A 455 27.30 -1.23 4.65
N ALA A 456 27.85 -0.08 4.24
CA ALA A 456 27.39 1.21 4.74
C ALA A 456 25.91 1.48 4.41
N ARG A 457 25.23 2.04 5.40
CA ARG A 457 23.90 2.61 5.27
C ARG A 457 23.96 4.03 5.80
N ALA A 458 23.43 4.98 5.03
CA ALA A 458 23.41 6.38 5.42
C ALA A 458 22.08 6.68 6.12
N PRO A 459 22.09 7.02 7.43
CA PRO A 459 20.89 7.48 8.09
C PRO A 459 20.57 8.89 7.62
N VAL A 460 19.34 9.09 7.15
CA VAL A 460 18.80 10.37 6.70
C VAL A 460 17.67 10.79 7.62
N LEU A 461 17.90 11.91 8.29
CA LEU A 461 16.89 12.66 9.01
C LEU A 461 16.20 13.61 8.03
N LEU A 462 15.02 13.22 7.57
CA LEU A 462 14.17 14.04 6.71
C LEU A 462 13.38 15.03 7.58
N GLU A 463 13.42 16.31 7.24
CA GLU A 463 12.64 17.36 7.89
C GLU A 463 11.95 18.21 6.82
N LEU A 464 10.62 18.11 6.72
CA LEU A 464 9.84 19.07 5.95
C LEU A 464 9.55 20.27 6.85
N LEU A 465 9.76 21.49 6.34
CA LEU A 465 9.64 22.72 7.11
C LEU A 465 8.57 23.64 6.51
N ASP A 466 7.77 24.27 7.36
CA ASP A 466 6.85 25.34 7.00
C ASP A 466 7.11 26.52 7.93
N GLN A 467 7.56 27.65 7.35
CA GLN A 467 8.03 28.83 8.10
C GLN A 467 9.08 28.51 9.18
N GLY A 468 9.91 27.49 8.96
CA GLY A 468 10.96 27.07 9.90
C GLY A 468 10.48 26.17 11.05
N ALA A 469 9.18 25.92 11.18
CA ALA A 469 8.62 24.88 12.05
C ALA A 469 8.52 23.54 11.31
N ARG A 470 8.41 22.43 12.05
CA ARG A 470 8.20 21.10 11.45
C ARG A 470 6.84 21.03 10.77
N TYR A 471 6.84 20.54 9.53
CA TYR A 471 5.66 20.47 8.69
C TYR A 471 4.88 19.17 8.93
N GLU A 472 3.84 19.24 9.77
CA GLU A 472 3.11 18.05 10.22
C GLU A 472 2.04 17.60 9.21
N THR A 473 2.46 16.88 8.15
CA THR A 473 1.52 16.37 7.15
C THR A 473 1.96 15.03 6.55
N ARG A 474 1.00 14.22 6.08
CA ARG A 474 1.22 12.98 5.29
C ARG A 474 1.67 13.29 3.86
N THR A 475 2.71 14.11 3.70
CA THR A 475 3.26 14.43 2.38
C THR A 475 4.21 13.32 1.95
N PRO A 476 3.98 12.66 0.81
CA PRO A 476 4.90 11.63 0.32
C PRO A 476 6.19 12.28 -0.16
N VAL A 477 7.32 11.67 0.15
CA VAL A 477 8.64 12.01 -0.37
C VAL A 477 9.21 10.78 -1.07
N VAL A 478 9.60 10.96 -2.31
CA VAL A 478 10.13 9.91 -3.17
C VAL A 478 11.59 10.18 -3.49
N PHE A 479 12.43 9.19 -3.27
CA PHE A 479 13.85 9.20 -3.62
C PHE A 479 14.01 8.34 -4.87
N TYR A 480 14.24 8.99 -6.00
CA TYR A 480 14.57 8.32 -7.27
C TYR A 480 16.07 8.16 -7.35
N ASN A 481 16.54 7.02 -7.87
CA ASN A 481 17.93 6.90 -8.30
C ASN A 481 18.16 7.87 -9.47
N HIS A 482 19.13 8.79 -9.34
CA HIS A 482 19.41 9.81 -10.35
C HIS A 482 19.77 9.20 -11.71
N THR A 483 20.50 8.09 -11.72
CA THR A 483 20.97 7.41 -12.94
C THR A 483 19.86 6.63 -13.62
N THR A 484 19.10 5.82 -12.88
CA THR A 484 18.08 4.92 -13.45
C THR A 484 16.68 5.54 -13.51
N GLN A 485 16.45 6.64 -12.80
CA GLN A 485 15.14 7.27 -12.58
C GLN A 485 14.10 6.34 -11.93
N VAL A 486 14.53 5.23 -11.33
CA VAL A 486 13.67 4.29 -10.60
C VAL A 486 13.46 4.78 -9.17
N ALA A 487 12.22 4.77 -8.67
CA ALA A 487 11.91 5.09 -7.29
C ALA A 487 12.49 4.01 -6.36
N GLN A 488 13.38 4.41 -5.45
CA GLN A 488 14.02 3.51 -4.48
C GLN A 488 13.43 3.66 -3.08
N HIS A 489 13.03 4.87 -2.66
CA HIS A 489 12.36 5.04 -1.39
C HIS A 489 11.11 5.88 -1.58
N ILE A 490 9.98 5.41 -1.06
CA ILE A 490 8.71 6.13 -1.04
C ILE A 490 8.28 6.18 0.42
N VAL A 491 8.39 7.35 1.04
CA VAL A 491 8.11 7.54 2.46
C VAL A 491 7.02 8.58 2.65
N TYR A 492 6.16 8.38 3.64
CA TYR A 492 5.33 9.47 4.15
C TYR A 492 6.09 10.15 5.27
N TYR A 493 6.22 11.47 5.19
CA TYR A 493 6.63 12.22 6.37
C TYR A 493 5.46 12.24 7.36
N THR A 494 5.69 11.89 8.62
CA THR A 494 4.74 12.07 9.72
C THR A 494 5.51 12.49 10.95
N SER A 495 5.30 13.72 11.42
CA SER A 495 5.84 14.20 12.68
C SER A 495 4.79 14.08 13.77
N ASP A 496 4.27 12.87 14.01
CA ASP A 496 3.45 12.66 15.20
C ASP A 496 4.37 12.87 16.40
N GLY A 497 4.21 13.98 17.13
CA GLY A 497 5.12 14.51 18.17
C GLY A 497 5.41 13.60 19.38
N ILE A 498 5.18 12.30 19.26
CA ILE A 498 5.46 11.23 20.21
C ILE A 498 6.65 10.38 19.75
N VAL A 499 6.96 10.33 18.45
CA VAL A 499 8.02 9.47 17.88
C VAL A 499 9.15 10.34 17.35
N ALA A 500 10.39 10.02 17.72
CA ALA A 500 11.56 10.66 17.13
C ALA A 500 11.50 10.52 15.60
N PRO A 501 11.89 11.55 14.82
CA PRO A 501 11.77 11.51 13.36
C PRO A 501 12.40 10.23 12.80
N ASP A 502 11.59 9.47 12.05
CA ASP A 502 12.02 8.19 11.48
C ASP A 502 13.25 8.41 10.61
N THR A 503 14.33 7.73 10.98
CA THR A 503 15.59 7.79 10.23
C THR A 503 15.45 6.91 9.01
N LEU A 504 15.41 7.53 7.82
CA LEU A 504 15.39 6.81 6.56
C LEU A 504 16.80 6.33 6.24
N TRP A 505 16.98 5.02 6.07
CA TRP A 505 18.25 4.46 5.63
C TRP A 505 18.32 4.42 4.11
N VAL A 506 19.29 5.13 3.54
CA VAL A 506 19.54 5.16 2.09
C VAL A 506 20.92 4.60 1.76
N ASP A 507 21.14 4.30 0.48
CA ASP A 507 22.41 3.83 -0.03
C ASP A 507 23.37 5.01 -0.29
N PRO A 508 24.50 5.15 0.44
CA PRO A 508 25.44 6.24 0.22
C PRO A 508 26.15 6.17 -1.15
N LEU A 509 26.11 5.02 -1.85
CA LEU A 509 26.69 4.87 -3.19
C LEU A 509 25.77 5.42 -4.29
N VAL A 510 24.50 5.68 -3.99
CA VAL A 510 23.51 6.15 -4.96
C VAL A 510 23.34 7.67 -4.86
N GLU A 511 23.28 8.34 -6.01
CA GLU A 511 22.78 9.71 -6.12
C GLU A 511 21.26 9.70 -6.25
N TYR A 512 20.58 10.55 -5.49
CA TYR A 512 19.13 10.59 -5.43
C TYR A 512 18.53 11.88 -5.98
N ASP A 513 17.47 11.78 -6.78
CA ASP A 513 16.55 12.88 -7.03
C ASP A 513 15.40 12.77 -6.01
N VAL A 514 15.28 13.76 -5.12
CA VAL A 514 14.27 13.77 -4.05
C VAL A 514 13.08 14.62 -4.49
N VAL A 515 11.91 14.00 -4.58
CA VAL A 515 10.66 14.66 -4.97
C VAL A 515 9.68 14.66 -3.80
N VAL A 516 9.25 15.84 -3.39
CA VAL A 516 8.23 16.03 -2.35
C VAL A 516 6.87 16.23 -3.02
N GLY A 517 5.87 15.48 -2.58
CA GLY A 517 4.51 15.44 -3.12
C GLY A 517 3.64 16.66 -2.82
N THR A 518 4.23 17.84 -2.73
CA THR A 518 3.55 19.14 -2.59
C THR A 518 2.92 19.56 -3.92
N GLN A 519 2.06 20.58 -3.91
CA GLN A 519 1.48 21.14 -5.14
C GLN A 519 1.90 22.60 -5.35
N PRO A 520 2.75 22.93 -6.35
CA PRO A 520 3.52 22.02 -7.22
C PRO A 520 4.64 21.28 -6.48
N HIS A 521 5.07 20.14 -7.03
CA HIS A 521 6.11 19.29 -6.43
C HIS A 521 7.44 20.03 -6.26
N ILE A 522 8.15 19.75 -5.17
CA ILE A 522 9.54 20.17 -4.97
C ILE A 522 10.44 19.03 -5.45
N ARG A 523 11.43 19.35 -6.28
CA ARG A 523 12.44 18.39 -6.76
C ARG A 523 13.83 18.89 -6.43
N ILE A 524 14.65 18.02 -5.82
CA ILE A 524 16.06 18.25 -5.51
C ILE A 524 16.86 17.17 -6.25
N ASP A 525 17.59 17.56 -7.29
CA ASP A 525 18.35 16.61 -8.11
C ASP A 525 19.75 16.34 -7.54
N LYS A 526 20.30 15.16 -7.84
CA LYS A 526 21.70 14.77 -7.56
C LYS A 526 22.13 14.88 -6.09
N ARG A 527 21.27 14.45 -5.16
CA ARG A 527 21.58 14.44 -3.73
C ARG A 527 22.42 13.23 -3.34
N ARG A 528 23.57 13.48 -2.71
CA ARG A 528 24.44 12.45 -2.10
C ARG A 528 24.29 12.46 -0.57
N PHE A 529 24.46 11.28 0.03
CA PHE A 529 24.43 11.10 1.48
C PHE A 529 25.74 10.51 1.97
N SER A 530 26.27 11.06 3.06
CA SER A 530 27.48 10.56 3.69
C SER A 530 27.21 9.25 4.43
N SER A 531 28.14 8.31 4.34
CA SER A 531 28.15 7.10 5.16
C SER A 531 28.52 7.37 6.63
N SER A 532 29.06 8.56 6.93
CA SER A 532 29.48 8.94 8.29
C SER A 532 28.49 9.93 8.93
N GLY A 533 28.00 9.59 10.13
CA GLY A 533 27.09 10.45 10.88
C GLY A 533 25.66 10.47 10.33
N VAL A 534 24.83 11.37 10.88
CA VAL A 534 23.42 11.51 10.47
C VAL A 534 23.29 12.60 9.43
N ASN A 535 22.77 12.26 8.26
CA ASN A 535 22.51 13.22 7.20
C ASN A 535 21.21 13.95 7.46
N ARG A 536 21.24 15.27 7.60
CA ARG A 536 20.01 16.07 7.72
C ARG A 536 19.59 16.58 6.35
N LEU A 537 18.34 16.30 5.97
CA LEU A 537 17.71 16.80 4.76
C LEU A 537 16.49 17.64 5.14
N SER A 538 16.71 18.95 5.25
CA SER A 538 15.66 19.92 5.58
C SER A 538 15.13 20.57 4.31
N ILE A 539 13.83 20.45 4.04
CA ILE A 539 13.20 20.94 2.80
C ILE A 539 12.09 21.94 3.17
N PRO A 540 12.20 23.23 2.77
CA PRO A 540 11.13 24.20 2.96
C PRO A 540 9.98 23.91 1.98
N VAL A 541 8.81 23.66 2.53
CA VAL A 541 7.58 23.37 1.79
C VAL A 541 6.80 24.65 1.54
N ASP A 542 6.59 25.43 2.62
CA ASP A 542 5.87 26.71 2.65
C ASP A 542 4.50 26.63 1.95
N GLU A 543 3.57 25.85 2.52
CA GLU A 543 2.22 25.63 1.95
C GLU A 543 1.14 26.48 2.63
N GLY A 544 0.19 26.97 1.83
CA GLY A 544 -1.05 27.57 2.29
C GLY A 544 -2.25 26.74 1.87
N THR A 545 -3.43 27.09 2.38
CA THR A 545 -4.69 26.41 2.01
C THR A 545 -5.51 27.30 1.10
N LEU A 546 -5.94 26.80 -0.06
CA LEU A 546 -6.94 27.44 -0.90
C LEU A 546 -8.30 26.80 -0.63
N ARG A 547 -9.30 27.62 -0.29
CA ARG A 547 -10.67 27.17 -0.03
C ARG A 547 -11.66 27.93 -0.89
N LEU A 548 -12.62 27.22 -1.46
CA LEU A 548 -13.70 27.83 -2.23
C LEU A 548 -15.03 27.52 -1.58
N HIS A 549 -15.84 28.55 -1.33
CA HIS A 549 -17.13 28.40 -0.71
C HIS A 549 -18.16 29.37 -1.27
N HIS A 550 -19.44 29.01 -1.11
CA HIS A 550 -20.55 29.89 -1.47
C HIS A 550 -20.78 30.94 -0.40
N ALA A 551 -21.19 32.14 -0.83
CA ALA A 551 -21.62 33.20 0.06
C ALA A 551 -22.76 32.73 0.98
N SER A 552 -22.65 33.00 2.27
CA SER A 552 -23.55 32.41 3.28
C SER A 552 -25.01 32.87 3.08
N HIS A 553 -25.86 31.94 2.64
CA HIS A 553 -27.32 32.11 2.65
C HIS A 553 -27.97 30.88 3.26
N ARG A 554 -28.94 31.11 4.17
CA ARG A 554 -29.79 30.04 4.72
C ARG A 554 -30.56 29.37 3.57
N THR A 555 -30.45 28.05 3.51
CA THR A 555 -31.37 27.11 2.84
C THR A 555 -31.53 27.27 1.32
N VAL A 556 -30.59 26.73 0.54
CA VAL A 556 -30.90 26.14 -0.78
C VAL A 556 -30.19 24.79 -0.89
N TRP A 557 -30.97 23.72 -1.05
CA TRP A 557 -30.47 22.36 -1.27
C TRP A 557 -31.09 21.81 -2.57
N PRO A 558 -30.32 21.14 -3.44
CA PRO A 558 -28.87 20.92 -3.37
C PRO A 558 -28.07 22.18 -3.74
N VAL A 559 -26.95 22.42 -3.05
CA VAL A 559 -26.00 23.49 -3.37
C VAL A 559 -25.30 23.14 -4.69
N PRO A 560 -25.36 24.01 -5.72
CA PRO A 560 -24.69 23.75 -6.99
C PRO A 560 -23.18 23.65 -6.83
N GLN A 561 -22.62 22.64 -7.50
CA GLN A 561 -21.21 22.28 -7.46
C GLN A 561 -20.56 22.73 -8.77
N TYR A 562 -19.51 23.54 -8.67
CA TYR A 562 -18.67 23.90 -9.81
C TYR A 562 -17.31 23.23 -9.64
N ASP A 563 -16.79 22.66 -10.72
CA ASP A 563 -15.38 22.30 -10.78
C ASP A 563 -14.56 23.59 -11.03
N VAL A 564 -13.43 23.70 -10.36
CA VAL A 564 -12.53 24.85 -10.40
C VAL A 564 -11.14 24.36 -10.76
N LEU A 565 -10.62 24.84 -11.89
CA LEU A 565 -9.29 24.50 -12.36
C LEU A 565 -8.29 25.46 -11.72
N VAL A 566 -7.26 24.91 -11.09
CA VAL A 566 -6.21 25.70 -10.43
C VAL A 566 -4.93 25.60 -11.23
N ARG A 567 -4.41 26.74 -11.69
CA ARG A 567 -3.12 26.84 -12.37
C ARG A 567 -2.18 27.75 -11.62
N ARG A 568 -0.87 27.53 -11.79
CA ARG A 568 0.11 28.51 -11.33
C ARG A 568 0.00 29.76 -12.20
N HIS A 569 0.04 30.94 -11.59
CA HIS A 569 -0.08 32.18 -12.34
C HIS A 569 0.98 32.28 -13.44
N GLY A 570 0.55 32.56 -14.68
CA GLY A 570 1.43 32.62 -15.86
C GLY A 570 1.89 31.26 -16.40
N SER A 571 1.26 30.15 -16.00
CA SER A 571 1.53 28.80 -16.48
C SER A 571 0.24 28.10 -16.91
N ASP A 572 0.23 27.51 -18.11
CA ASP A 572 -0.93 26.77 -18.62
C ASP A 572 -1.10 25.37 -17.98
N THR A 573 -0.09 24.90 -17.26
CA THR A 573 -0.12 23.61 -16.56
C THR A 573 -1.17 23.61 -15.44
N LEU A 574 -2.18 22.76 -15.62
CA LEU A 574 -3.16 22.43 -14.59
C LEU A 574 -2.48 21.74 -13.41
N LEU A 575 -2.62 22.30 -12.20
CA LEU A 575 -2.05 21.73 -10.98
C LEU A 575 -3.04 20.79 -10.29
N THR A 576 -4.29 21.24 -10.13
CA THR A 576 -5.33 20.48 -9.45
C THR A 576 -6.72 20.99 -9.84
N THR A 577 -7.73 20.20 -9.53
CA THR A 577 -9.15 20.55 -9.69
C THR A 577 -9.83 20.52 -8.32
N LEU A 578 -10.58 21.56 -8.00
CA LEU A 578 -11.32 21.70 -6.76
C LEU A 578 -12.82 21.75 -7.01
N ARG A 579 -13.63 21.20 -6.12
CA ARG A 579 -15.08 21.45 -6.10
C ARG A 579 -15.47 22.48 -5.05
N MET A 580 -16.67 23.02 -5.20
CA MET A 580 -17.23 23.96 -4.22
C MET A 580 -17.35 23.30 -2.84
N GLY A 581 -16.74 23.91 -1.82
CA GLY A 581 -16.66 23.39 -0.46
C GLY A 581 -15.46 22.47 -0.21
N GLU A 582 -14.68 22.13 -1.25
CA GLU A 582 -13.39 21.48 -1.09
C GLU A 582 -12.27 22.51 -0.86
N TRP A 583 -11.14 22.00 -0.40
CA TRP A 583 -9.93 22.78 -0.17
C TRP A 583 -8.73 22.01 -0.70
N SER A 584 -7.71 22.74 -1.18
CA SER A 584 -6.41 22.16 -1.54
C SER A 584 -5.30 22.89 -0.81
N ARG A 585 -4.23 22.17 -0.50
CA ARG A 585 -2.97 22.76 -0.07
C ARG A 585 -2.12 23.04 -1.29
N LEU A 586 -1.61 24.26 -1.37
CA LEU A 586 -0.77 24.72 -2.46
C LEU A 586 0.42 25.44 -1.87
N ARG A 587 1.58 25.34 -2.52
CA ARG A 587 2.76 26.11 -2.12
C ARG A 587 2.48 27.60 -2.20
N ALA A 588 3.16 28.38 -1.37
CA ALA A 588 3.03 29.83 -1.41
C ALA A 588 3.36 30.39 -2.80
N GLY A 589 2.49 31.26 -3.31
CA GLY A 589 2.58 31.76 -4.68
C GLY A 589 1.27 32.36 -5.20
N ARG A 590 1.29 32.75 -6.47
CA ARG A 590 0.11 33.25 -7.19
C ARG A 590 -0.47 32.16 -8.09
N TYR A 591 -1.80 32.10 -8.14
CA TYR A 591 -2.56 31.09 -8.86
C TYR A 591 -3.71 31.72 -9.64
N ASP A 592 -4.00 31.15 -10.80
CA ASP A 592 -5.15 31.50 -11.63
C ASP A 592 -6.23 30.43 -11.44
N LEU A 593 -7.46 30.86 -11.15
CA LEU A 593 -8.60 30.00 -10.88
C LEU A 593 -9.64 30.14 -11.99
N ASP A 594 -10.01 29.00 -12.55
CA ASP A 594 -10.96 28.87 -13.63
C ASP A 594 -12.21 28.18 -13.10
N ILE A 595 -13.23 28.96 -12.76
CA ILE A 595 -14.48 28.46 -12.18
C ILE A 595 -15.43 28.12 -13.32
N LEU A 596 -15.77 26.84 -13.46
CA LEU A 596 -16.66 26.33 -14.50
C LEU A 596 -18.14 26.58 -14.17
N SER A 597 -18.46 27.84 -13.80
CA SER A 597 -19.82 28.35 -13.67
C SER A 597 -20.38 28.82 -15.02
N ALA A 598 -21.65 29.20 -15.05
CA ALA A 598 -22.26 29.89 -16.19
C ALA A 598 -22.66 31.32 -15.78
N PRO A 599 -22.10 32.38 -16.37
CA PRO A 599 -20.91 32.38 -17.23
C PRO A 599 -19.66 31.87 -16.49
N ARG A 600 -18.65 31.44 -17.26
CA ARG A 600 -17.35 31.01 -16.73
C ARG A 600 -16.67 32.20 -16.07
N ARG A 601 -16.04 31.99 -14.92
CA ARG A 601 -15.35 33.06 -14.19
C ARG A 601 -13.87 32.75 -14.04
N HIS A 602 -13.04 33.70 -14.45
CA HIS A 602 -11.59 33.64 -14.31
C HIS A 602 -11.15 34.58 -13.18
N LEU A 603 -10.36 34.07 -12.23
CA LEU A 603 -9.73 34.87 -11.17
C LEU A 603 -8.23 34.77 -11.33
N GLU A 604 -7.59 35.90 -11.64
CA GLU A 604 -6.15 35.96 -11.88
C GLU A 604 -5.37 36.36 -10.63
N GLY A 605 -4.20 35.75 -10.44
CA GLY A 605 -3.22 36.19 -9.46
C GLY A 605 -3.63 36.01 -8.00
N VAL A 606 -4.50 35.05 -7.70
CA VAL A 606 -4.90 34.69 -6.32
C VAL A 606 -3.67 34.30 -5.52
N THR A 607 -3.40 35.03 -4.44
CA THR A 607 -2.18 34.84 -3.64
C THR A 607 -2.45 33.87 -2.48
N VAL A 608 -1.74 32.76 -2.48
CA VAL A 608 -1.70 31.79 -1.38
C VAL A 608 -0.46 32.07 -0.54
N GLN A 609 -0.67 32.29 0.76
CA GLN A 609 0.40 32.56 1.73
C GLN A 609 0.70 31.31 2.57
N PRO A 610 1.96 31.08 2.98
CA PRO A 610 2.29 29.93 3.82
C PRO A 610 1.56 30.00 5.17
N GLY A 611 1.09 28.86 5.67
CA GLY A 611 0.38 28.73 6.97
C GLY A 611 -1.03 29.33 7.02
N ASN A 612 -1.44 30.11 6.02
CA ASN A 612 -2.72 30.80 5.99
C ASN A 612 -3.73 30.11 5.07
N ALA A 613 -5.03 30.27 5.38
CA ALA A 613 -6.11 29.93 4.47
C ALA A 613 -6.48 31.15 3.61
N THR A 614 -6.47 30.95 2.30
CA THR A 614 -6.99 31.88 1.29
C THR A 614 -8.40 31.40 0.92
N ASP A 615 -9.39 32.13 1.39
CA ASP A 615 -10.79 31.86 1.18
C ASP A 615 -11.33 32.67 -0.01
N ILE A 616 -11.87 31.98 -1.01
CA ILE A 616 -12.53 32.58 -2.17
C ILE A 616 -14.04 32.36 -2.06
N GLU A 617 -14.76 33.46 -1.86
CA GLU A 617 -16.21 33.47 -1.78
C GLU A 617 -16.83 33.66 -3.17
N ILE A 618 -17.77 32.79 -3.53
CA ILE A 618 -18.51 32.84 -4.79
C ILE A 618 -19.99 33.02 -4.49
N ALA A 619 -20.67 33.88 -5.24
CA ALA A 619 -22.09 34.10 -5.05
C ALA A 619 -22.90 32.83 -5.40
N MET A 620 -23.96 32.58 -4.62
CA MET A 620 -24.92 31.53 -4.97
C MET A 620 -25.57 31.85 -6.32
N PRO A 621 -25.74 30.87 -7.21
CA PRO A 621 -26.41 31.13 -8.49
C PRO A 621 -27.92 31.30 -8.30
N GLY A 622 -28.55 31.90 -9.31
CA GLY A 622 -29.99 31.85 -9.51
C GLY A 622 -30.38 30.79 -10.55
N MET A 623 -31.67 30.49 -10.62
CA MET A 623 -32.26 29.59 -11.61
C MET A 623 -33.05 30.39 -12.64
N LEU A 624 -32.74 30.22 -13.91
CA LEU A 624 -33.51 30.77 -15.03
C LEU A 624 -34.40 29.68 -15.61
N ASN A 625 -35.71 29.91 -15.63
CA ASN A 625 -36.68 29.06 -16.32
C ASN A 625 -37.20 29.79 -17.55
N ILE A 626 -37.04 29.19 -18.73
CA ILE A 626 -37.53 29.74 -19.99
C ILE A 626 -38.62 28.82 -20.51
N SER A 627 -39.85 29.33 -20.58
CA SER A 627 -40.99 28.63 -21.20
C SER A 627 -41.12 29.06 -22.65
N LYS A 628 -41.14 28.09 -23.56
CA LYS A 628 -41.10 28.32 -25.01
C LYS A 628 -42.41 27.88 -25.68
N PRO A 629 -42.93 28.65 -26.65
CA PRO A 629 -44.06 28.21 -27.46
C PRO A 629 -43.65 27.06 -28.38
N ARG A 630 -44.62 26.25 -28.85
CA ARG A 630 -44.39 25.15 -29.81
C ARG A 630 -43.74 25.62 -31.12
N THR A 631 -43.82 26.91 -31.40
CA THR A 631 -43.30 27.60 -32.59
C THR A 631 -41.97 28.30 -32.31
N PHE A 632 -41.19 27.88 -31.32
CA PHE A 632 -39.86 28.43 -31.05
C PHE A 632 -38.85 27.91 -32.08
N VAL A 633 -37.97 28.78 -32.59
CA VAL A 633 -36.96 28.40 -33.59
C VAL A 633 -35.55 28.48 -33.05
N ASP A 634 -35.15 29.62 -32.48
CA ASP A 634 -33.79 29.78 -31.98
C ASP A 634 -33.68 30.94 -30.97
N GLY A 635 -32.66 30.88 -30.12
CA GLY A 635 -32.29 31.95 -29.23
C GLY A 635 -30.95 31.72 -28.55
N ILE A 636 -30.27 32.80 -28.19
CA ILE A 636 -28.96 32.77 -27.55
C ILE A 636 -29.02 33.66 -26.30
N LEU A 637 -28.52 33.12 -25.19
CA LEU A 637 -28.37 33.83 -23.93
C LEU A 637 -26.99 34.47 -23.85
N PHE A 638 -26.97 35.77 -23.56
CA PHE A 638 -25.76 36.56 -23.32
C PHE A 638 -25.73 37.07 -21.87
N VAL A 639 -24.53 37.17 -21.30
CA VAL A 639 -24.28 37.97 -20.10
C VAL A 639 -23.80 39.36 -20.53
N ASP A 640 -24.26 40.39 -19.83
CA ASP A 640 -23.87 41.78 -20.05
C ASP A 640 -22.86 42.21 -18.97
N SER A 641 -21.59 42.29 -19.38
CA SER A 641 -20.46 42.72 -18.56
C SER A 641 -20.05 44.14 -18.97
N ASP A 642 -20.67 45.15 -18.37
CA ASP A 642 -20.41 46.57 -18.64
C ASP A 642 -20.55 46.98 -20.11
N GLY A 643 -21.57 46.46 -20.79
CA GLY A 643 -21.88 46.77 -22.19
C GLY A 643 -21.23 45.85 -23.21
N LEU A 644 -20.40 44.91 -22.78
CA LEU A 644 -19.89 43.81 -23.60
C LEU A 644 -20.78 42.57 -23.41
N LEU A 645 -21.35 42.08 -24.50
CA LEU A 645 -22.20 40.88 -24.50
C LEU A 645 -21.33 39.65 -24.79
N GLU A 646 -21.26 38.75 -23.82
CA GLU A 646 -20.59 37.44 -23.96
C GLU A 646 -21.63 36.33 -24.06
N GLU A 647 -21.46 35.43 -25.02
CA GLU A 647 -22.34 34.29 -25.20
C GLU A 647 -22.19 33.31 -24.04
N VAL A 648 -23.31 32.92 -23.42
CA VAL A 648 -23.36 32.00 -22.29
C VAL A 648 -23.92 30.64 -22.70
N HIS A 649 -25.08 30.63 -23.39
CA HIS A 649 -25.78 29.39 -23.70
C HIS A 649 -26.73 29.53 -24.90
N PRO A 650 -26.58 28.71 -25.96
CA PRO A 650 -27.58 28.62 -27.03
C PRO A 650 -28.79 27.80 -26.55
N LEU A 651 -30.00 28.32 -26.79
CA LEU A 651 -31.24 27.67 -26.38
C LEU A 651 -31.56 26.45 -27.25
N ASN A 652 -31.98 25.34 -26.63
CA ASN A 652 -32.37 24.14 -27.37
C ASN A 652 -33.81 24.26 -27.92
N PRO A 653 -34.02 24.24 -29.25
CA PRO A 653 -35.36 24.45 -29.81
C PRO A 653 -36.33 23.30 -29.55
N ASN A 654 -35.82 22.10 -29.22
CA ASN A 654 -36.65 20.92 -28.95
C ASN A 654 -37.23 20.87 -27.53
N LEU A 655 -36.81 21.78 -26.64
CA LEU A 655 -37.27 21.84 -25.26
C LEU A 655 -38.39 22.86 -25.08
N ALA A 656 -39.56 22.40 -24.60
CA ALA A 656 -40.68 23.28 -24.25
C ALA A 656 -40.38 24.18 -23.04
N VAL A 657 -39.55 23.69 -22.10
CA VAL A 657 -39.05 24.45 -20.97
C VAL A 657 -37.56 24.18 -20.83
N GLU A 658 -36.75 25.23 -20.74
CA GLU A 658 -35.31 25.14 -20.52
C GLU A 658 -34.96 25.77 -19.16
N ARG A 659 -34.18 25.04 -18.35
CA ARG A 659 -33.79 25.46 -17.00
C ARG A 659 -32.28 25.59 -16.93
N LEU A 660 -31.80 26.78 -16.58
CA LEU A 660 -30.37 27.11 -16.53
C LEU A 660 -30.00 27.60 -15.13
N VAL A 661 -28.84 27.19 -14.62
CA VAL A 661 -28.28 27.67 -13.36
C VAL A 661 -27.20 28.69 -13.71
N LEU A 662 -27.40 29.94 -13.29
CA LEU A 662 -26.59 31.08 -13.74
C LEU A 662 -26.08 31.88 -12.54
N GLN A 663 -24.84 32.38 -12.63
CA GLN A 663 -24.29 33.31 -11.65
C GLN A 663 -25.06 34.64 -11.66
N PRO A 664 -25.16 35.36 -10.52
CA PRO A 664 -25.86 36.63 -10.48
C PRO A 664 -25.28 37.66 -11.43
N GLY A 665 -26.13 38.40 -12.12
CA GLY A 665 -25.71 39.38 -13.12
C GLY A 665 -26.82 39.82 -14.07
N SER A 666 -26.45 40.71 -14.98
CA SER A 666 -27.29 41.24 -16.06
C SER A 666 -27.25 40.30 -17.26
N TYR A 667 -28.40 39.90 -17.77
CA TYR A 667 -28.48 39.00 -18.94
C TYR A 667 -29.37 39.59 -20.03
N LEU A 668 -29.05 39.20 -21.27
CA LEU A 668 -29.82 39.52 -22.46
C LEU A 668 -30.12 38.23 -23.21
N LEU A 669 -31.40 37.96 -23.46
CA LEU A 669 -31.84 36.87 -24.30
C LEU A 669 -32.24 37.40 -25.66
N LEU A 670 -31.53 36.98 -26.71
CA LEU A 670 -31.86 37.25 -28.10
C LEU A 670 -32.65 36.06 -28.66
N VAL A 671 -33.85 36.29 -29.16
CA VAL A 671 -34.72 35.23 -29.69
C VAL A 671 -35.26 35.57 -31.06
N LYS A 672 -35.36 34.55 -31.92
CA LYS A 672 -35.91 34.65 -33.26
C LYS A 672 -37.23 33.86 -33.38
N PRO A 673 -38.36 34.52 -33.68
CA PRO A 673 -39.65 33.86 -33.92
C PRO A 673 -39.67 33.04 -35.23
N GLN A 674 -40.52 32.02 -35.32
CA GLN A 674 -40.58 31.10 -36.48
C GLN A 674 -40.89 31.73 -37.83
N ASN A 675 -41.67 32.82 -37.85
CA ASN A 675 -42.08 33.47 -39.09
C ASN A 675 -41.18 34.66 -39.48
N ALA A 676 -40.09 34.88 -38.73
CA ALA A 676 -39.20 36.01 -38.95
C ALA A 676 -38.27 35.79 -40.16
N THR A 677 -38.55 36.51 -41.23
CA THR A 677 -37.73 36.49 -42.46
C THR A 677 -36.66 37.59 -42.46
N ALA A 678 -36.85 38.66 -41.68
CA ALA A 678 -35.90 39.76 -41.51
C ALA A 678 -35.25 39.79 -40.12
N TYR A 679 -34.02 40.33 -40.02
CA TYR A 679 -33.30 40.48 -38.75
C TYR A 679 -34.02 41.42 -37.77
N SER A 680 -34.77 42.40 -38.28
CA SER A 680 -35.52 43.38 -37.49
C SER A 680 -36.64 42.78 -36.65
N GLU A 681 -36.98 41.51 -36.87
CA GLU A 681 -38.02 40.79 -36.13
C GLU A 681 -37.46 40.00 -34.92
N SER A 682 -36.14 40.05 -34.68
CA SER A 682 -35.54 39.51 -33.47
C SER A 682 -36.01 40.29 -32.23
N LYS A 683 -36.32 39.60 -31.14
CA LYS A 683 -36.64 40.22 -29.86
C LYS A 683 -35.49 40.06 -28.89
N THR A 684 -35.20 41.12 -28.13
CA THR A 684 -34.23 41.11 -27.04
C THR A 684 -34.93 41.30 -25.71
N ILE A 685 -34.69 40.43 -24.75
CA ILE A 685 -35.26 40.50 -23.40
C ILE A 685 -34.10 40.67 -22.41
N ARG A 686 -34.09 41.78 -21.68
CA ARG A 686 -33.10 42.06 -20.63
C ARG A 686 -33.70 41.70 -19.27
N PHE A 687 -32.92 41.02 -18.43
CA PHE A 687 -33.33 40.60 -17.11
C PHE A 687 -32.13 40.47 -16.17
N GLN A 688 -32.39 40.29 -14.89
CA GLN A 688 -31.38 40.11 -13.84
C GLN A 688 -31.54 38.73 -13.23
N ILE A 689 -30.42 38.04 -13.03
CA ILE A 689 -30.36 36.84 -12.20
C ILE A 689 -29.89 37.26 -10.82
N THR A 690 -30.70 36.95 -9.82
CA THR A 690 -30.43 37.19 -8.40
C THR A 690 -30.02 35.90 -7.71
N SER A 691 -29.10 36.03 -6.76
CA SER A 691 -28.57 34.93 -5.96
C SER A 691 -29.69 34.14 -5.28
N ALA A 692 -29.67 32.81 -5.42
CA ALA A 692 -30.62 31.88 -4.79
C ALA A 692 -32.11 32.08 -5.14
N GLN A 693 -32.42 32.82 -6.22
CA GLN A 693 -33.80 33.05 -6.67
C GLN A 693 -34.07 32.40 -8.03
N THR A 694 -35.35 32.23 -8.35
CA THR A 694 -35.79 31.76 -9.66
C THR A 694 -36.34 32.94 -10.47
N THR A 695 -35.89 33.07 -11.71
CA THR A 695 -36.37 34.05 -12.69
C THR A 695 -37.08 33.28 -13.80
N ASP A 696 -38.36 33.58 -14.01
CA ASP A 696 -39.16 32.93 -15.06
C ASP A 696 -39.36 33.88 -16.25
N ILE A 697 -39.11 33.38 -17.45
CA ILE A 697 -39.32 34.09 -18.73
C ILE A 697 -40.24 33.23 -19.60
N SER A 698 -41.30 33.83 -20.13
CA SER A 698 -42.17 33.21 -21.14
C SER A 698 -41.98 33.92 -22.47
N LEU A 699 -41.69 33.17 -23.54
CA LEU A 699 -41.42 33.66 -24.89
C LEU A 699 -42.65 33.75 -25.79
#